data_AF-A0A7I8V8Q1-F1
#
_entry.id   AF-A0A7I8V8Q1-F1
#
_cell.length_a   1.000
_cell.length_b   1.000
_cell.length_c   1.000
_cell.angle_alpha   90.00
_cell.angle_beta   90.00
_cell.angle_gamma   90.00
#
_symmetry.space_group_name_H-M   'P 1'
#
loop_
_entity.id
_entity.type
_entity.pdbx_description
1 polymer ?
#
loop_
_entity_poly.entity_id
_entity_poly.type
_entity_poly.pdbx_seq_one_letter_code
_entity_poly.pdbx_strand_id
1 'polypeptide(L)'
;MEDFKRFRNLETLTLQKNAIERLPRNIFKNLNNTRINLNDNPLWCDCQSAWLSEIAIKNHRIIGSCYYPEKLRHMKLSYIDVDMLNCEFPKILIHPEETVVALGNEAFFRCKSYGNPQPYQMWYHNEFLLKTDKSSKFSILNDGTLMISNVTHSDVGLYHCAAQNAVGKIESDVARLRIKGRKKEGAEPPVFIVKPQSVEVLAGEFLTLKCAASGNPLPNITWFKNGVELVESSRVSHGGSGVLVIRDIRMADRAHYICVATNKHGSINSHASVEVFEKPTIIKRPRDKVTKLGEMVTFHCDTEGFPTPIVEWTLNGHPTPRVFGDPHISFELDAAMLRILGVQKSDLGVYQCKASNSVGSVVRRATLSIKEPDIPVFSVTPYDVVAPQKSTVSFKCSARGSPEPYILWKHNNRTIHSSKKFYVERGLLKINDLSLNDSGIYLCEASNAAGSINTYAKLFVTNQVAKKAEVDTKVLNFTIKEAMKSVESAVDKTVEQLQSGRSRTPNELLDLFRRPSHLVRSLSGPADILERTLEILVNKLEGTQLKNVTNKAKNLDITEENVFLLANLSGCMVSLYEPSCSRLCYHNKFRSINGSCNNYQKTTFGAALTPLIRLLPAQYDNGWTTPRGWNEEKLHNGFQLASARAISIAFTKHRNTVHDKYSHMLMQWGQFLDHDITFTPQAASLARFSDGRFCNESCSNEAPCFPIRIPDDDPRILRRKCMGFTRSSAICSSGLTSILTGQVSFREQINQITGWIDASNVYGSDEDETRMLRDLYSDSGLLKEGIYLNGKPLLPYHEGRGAIDCQVDPNSAHIPCFHAGDHRSNEQLGLLSMHTIFFREHNRIAKRLKSLNVRWDKEFSFYETRKIVGALMQHITYKQWLPKVIGIKGMKLLGEYKGYNPTVDPSISNEFATAAFRFGHTLIQPQLLRLNSTFDEDTHGHLSLHRAFFAPFRLLEEGGIDPILRGLFHSKLKRPDGGLNKELTEKLFKFAHRIALDLLALNIQRGRDHGLPPYVKYREKFGLSPVRSFRDLSEIVQDPSMITLLEEVYGSVENIDLYIGGILEKYPEDALIGDTFLHILVDQFKRLRDGDRFWYEKEGVFTKDQLAQIQLTTLDGIICENSDNIKNVTKDVFIFSKNFTDCKAVPKMSFEPWAECCTDCKNAGQFFVQTTDKYSTKSRRKRSTDTVNDDEDVMETVDLVDRRIEGMEMAMSEMKMRVRSMYRKYQNLEKRLRRA
;
A
#
# COMPACT_ATOMS: atom_id res chain seq x y z
N MET A 1 -5.23 18.19 -54.41
CA MET A 1 -4.93 19.59 -54.07
C MET A 1 -6.14 20.52 -54.26
N GLU A 2 -7.39 19.99 -54.28
CA GLU A 2 -8.62 20.81 -54.39
C GLU A 2 -9.52 20.84 -53.15
N ASP A 3 -9.29 20.03 -52.10
CA ASP A 3 -10.14 20.06 -50.88
C ASP A 3 -9.64 21.00 -49.75
N PHE A 4 -8.66 21.86 -50.02
CA PHE A 4 -8.04 22.70 -48.99
C PHE A 4 -8.80 24.00 -48.64
N LYS A 5 -9.99 24.25 -49.21
CA LYS A 5 -10.76 25.49 -48.98
C LYS A 5 -11.95 25.38 -48.00
N ARG A 6 -12.25 24.21 -47.41
CA ARG A 6 -13.32 24.08 -46.39
C ARG A 6 -12.85 24.07 -44.92
N PHE A 7 -11.56 24.23 -44.65
CA PHE A 7 -10.99 24.10 -43.29
C PHE A 7 -10.53 25.43 -42.68
N ARG A 8 -11.39 26.46 -42.63
CA ARG A 8 -11.02 27.73 -41.97
C ARG A 8 -11.55 27.95 -40.55
N ASN A 9 -12.40 27.09 -39.97
CA ASN A 9 -12.98 27.33 -38.63
C ASN A 9 -13.17 26.04 -37.79
N LEU A 10 -12.09 25.40 -37.31
CA LEU A 10 -12.16 24.22 -36.43
C LEU A 10 -11.01 24.23 -35.41
N GLU A 11 -11.31 24.06 -34.11
CA GLU A 11 -10.34 24.24 -33.01
C GLU A 11 -10.04 23.02 -32.12
N THR A 12 -10.70 21.85 -32.18
CA THR A 12 -10.19 20.68 -31.42
C THR A 12 -10.78 19.30 -31.79
N LEU A 13 -9.98 18.24 -31.58
CA LEU A 13 -10.27 16.81 -31.68
C LEU A 13 -9.94 16.13 -30.34
N THR A 14 -10.69 15.13 -29.92
CA THR A 14 -10.35 14.25 -28.77
C THR A 14 -10.21 12.79 -29.21
N LEU A 15 -9.28 12.09 -28.58
CA LEU A 15 -8.94 10.70 -28.85
C LEU A 15 -9.58 9.80 -27.78
N GLN A 16 -10.46 8.89 -28.20
CA GLN A 16 -10.94 7.81 -27.36
C GLN A 16 -10.83 6.50 -28.17
N LYS A 17 -10.21 5.47 -27.60
CA LYS A 17 -10.00 4.14 -28.25
C LYS A 17 -9.23 4.19 -29.58
N ASN A 18 -8.21 5.03 -29.70
CA ASN A 18 -7.45 5.21 -30.96
C ASN A 18 -8.29 5.64 -32.18
N ALA A 19 -9.51 6.15 -31.99
CA ALA A 19 -10.35 6.74 -33.03
C ALA A 19 -10.92 8.11 -32.60
N ILE A 20 -11.27 8.94 -33.58
CA ILE A 20 -11.81 10.30 -33.38
C ILE A 20 -13.33 10.23 -33.49
N GLU A 21 -14.06 10.58 -32.41
CA GLU A 21 -15.52 10.76 -32.45
C GLU A 21 -15.96 12.17 -32.00
N ARG A 22 -17.06 12.67 -32.60
CA ARG A 22 -17.60 14.04 -32.50
C ARG A 22 -18.38 14.28 -31.19
N LEU A 23 -18.30 15.48 -30.62
CA LEU A 23 -19.24 15.97 -29.60
C LEU A 23 -20.14 17.13 -30.14
N PRO A 24 -21.39 17.29 -29.65
CA PRO A 24 -22.30 18.36 -30.10
C PRO A 24 -21.92 19.75 -29.57
N ARG A 25 -22.18 20.78 -30.39
CA ARG A 25 -21.69 22.16 -30.31
C ARG A 25 -22.02 23.00 -29.05
N ASN A 26 -22.78 22.50 -28.07
CA ASN A 26 -23.47 23.40 -27.12
C ASN A 26 -23.12 23.22 -25.64
N ILE A 27 -22.10 22.45 -25.25
CA ILE A 27 -21.81 22.20 -23.81
C ILE A 27 -21.01 23.33 -23.14
N PHE A 28 -20.28 24.18 -23.88
CA PHE A 28 -19.32 25.13 -23.27
C PHE A 28 -19.51 26.61 -23.66
N LYS A 29 -20.75 27.10 -23.71
CA LYS A 29 -21.01 28.49 -24.13
C LYS A 29 -20.62 29.58 -23.11
N ASN A 30 -20.12 29.23 -21.91
CA ASN A 30 -19.84 30.18 -20.82
C ASN A 30 -18.46 30.05 -20.15
N LEU A 31 -17.39 29.72 -20.90
CA LEU A 31 -16.02 29.69 -20.36
C LEU A 31 -15.06 30.60 -21.13
N ASN A 32 -15.37 31.90 -21.22
CA ASN A 32 -14.35 32.90 -21.53
C ASN A 32 -13.55 33.18 -20.24
N ASN A 33 -12.31 32.67 -20.18
CA ASN A 33 -11.27 32.83 -19.13
C ASN A 33 -11.03 31.70 -18.11
N THR A 34 -11.32 30.45 -18.43
CA THR A 34 -10.94 29.32 -17.55
C THR A 34 -9.83 28.48 -18.21
N ARG A 35 -8.64 28.49 -17.61
CA ARG A 35 -7.58 27.51 -17.94
C ARG A 35 -8.18 26.11 -17.74
N ILE A 36 -7.99 25.23 -18.71
CA ILE A 36 -8.34 23.81 -18.57
C ILE A 36 -7.39 23.24 -17.51
N ASN A 37 -7.93 22.96 -16.33
CA ASN A 37 -7.23 22.30 -15.23
C ASN A 37 -7.56 20.81 -15.32
N LEU A 38 -6.63 20.00 -15.82
CA LEU A 38 -6.73 18.54 -15.76
C LEU A 38 -5.99 18.08 -14.50
N ASN A 39 -6.74 17.80 -13.43
CA ASN A 39 -6.26 17.12 -12.21
C ASN A 39 -5.01 17.71 -11.53
N ASP A 40 -5.03 19.00 -11.19
CA ASP A 40 -4.07 19.65 -10.26
C ASP A 40 -2.56 19.46 -10.52
N ASN A 41 -2.16 19.05 -11.73
CA ASN A 41 -0.77 19.09 -12.18
C ASN A 41 -0.61 20.20 -13.25
N PRO A 42 0.29 21.19 -13.08
CA PRO A 42 0.66 22.06 -14.20
C PRO A 42 1.19 21.20 -15.35
N LEU A 43 0.98 21.57 -16.61
CA LEU A 43 1.58 20.86 -17.76
C LEU A 43 3.10 21.00 -17.68
N TRP A 44 3.80 19.93 -17.26
CA TRP A 44 5.25 19.86 -17.35
C TRP A 44 5.57 19.77 -18.84
N CYS A 45 6.55 20.55 -19.31
CA CYS A 45 7.16 20.35 -20.62
C CYS A 45 7.94 19.02 -20.59
N ASP A 46 7.21 17.91 -20.53
CA ASP A 46 7.71 16.62 -20.96
C ASP A 46 7.79 16.66 -22.49
N CYS A 47 8.75 15.96 -23.07
CA CYS A 47 8.96 15.88 -24.52
C CYS A 47 7.72 15.34 -25.29
N GLN A 48 6.67 14.91 -24.57
CA GLN A 48 5.34 14.59 -25.10
C GLN A 48 4.51 15.82 -25.54
N SER A 49 4.89 17.03 -25.15
CA SER A 49 4.15 18.25 -25.54
C SER A 49 4.38 18.64 -27.01
N ALA A 50 5.25 17.93 -27.73
CA ALA A 50 5.64 18.25 -29.11
C ALA A 50 4.45 18.36 -30.09
N TRP A 51 3.41 17.55 -29.90
CA TRP A 51 2.19 17.65 -30.73
C TRP A 51 1.27 18.81 -30.31
N LEU A 52 1.19 19.13 -29.01
CA LEU A 52 0.49 20.31 -28.49
C LEU A 52 1.19 21.62 -28.91
N SER A 53 2.53 21.61 -28.99
CA SER A 53 3.29 22.75 -29.49
C SER A 53 3.06 23.04 -30.97
N GLU A 54 2.82 22.03 -31.83
CA GLU A 54 2.47 22.28 -33.24
C GLU A 54 1.11 22.99 -33.40
N ILE A 55 0.15 22.74 -32.50
CA ILE A 55 -1.14 23.44 -32.47
C ILE A 55 -0.98 24.86 -31.88
N ALA A 56 -0.14 25.03 -30.86
CA ALA A 56 0.11 26.34 -30.23
C ALA A 56 0.96 27.29 -31.09
N ILE A 57 1.92 26.76 -31.88
CA ILE A 57 2.79 27.55 -32.77
C ILE A 57 1.98 28.17 -33.91
N LYS A 58 0.87 27.56 -34.34
CA LYS A 58 -0.05 28.14 -35.34
C LYS A 58 -0.90 29.32 -34.81
N ASN A 59 -0.97 29.53 -33.49
CA ASN A 59 -1.80 30.55 -32.86
C ASN A 59 -1.00 31.59 -32.03
N HIS A 60 0.30 31.72 -32.27
CA HIS A 60 1.18 32.79 -31.73
C HIS A 60 1.08 33.07 -30.22
N ARG A 61 0.81 32.06 -29.39
CA ARG A 61 0.82 32.21 -27.92
C ARG A 61 1.39 30.97 -27.25
N ILE A 62 2.71 30.97 -27.03
CA ILE A 62 3.46 30.39 -25.88
C ILE A 62 4.95 30.77 -26.02
N ILE A 63 5.59 31.10 -24.89
CA ILE A 63 7.03 31.31 -24.71
C ILE A 63 7.57 30.02 -24.08
N GLY A 64 8.28 29.20 -24.86
CA GLY A 64 8.92 27.95 -24.40
C GLY A 64 9.23 27.00 -25.56
N SER A 65 10.52 26.80 -25.84
CA SER A 65 11.00 25.89 -26.90
C SER A 65 11.46 24.55 -26.30
N CYS A 66 10.76 23.46 -26.62
CA CYS A 66 11.32 22.12 -26.44
C CYS A 66 12.24 21.82 -27.64
N TYR A 67 13.53 21.63 -27.41
CA TYR A 67 14.47 21.26 -28.47
C TYR A 67 14.28 19.77 -28.80
N TYR A 68 13.90 19.47 -30.05
CA TYR A 68 13.76 18.10 -30.55
C TYR A 68 14.96 17.78 -31.44
N PRO A 69 15.71 16.68 -31.24
CA PRO A 69 16.65 16.21 -32.25
C PRO A 69 15.84 15.83 -33.52
N GLU A 70 16.16 16.40 -34.69
CA GLU A 70 15.43 16.15 -35.95
C GLU A 70 15.24 14.66 -36.28
N LYS A 71 16.14 13.79 -35.77
CA LYS A 71 16.12 12.34 -35.97
C LYS A 71 14.90 11.61 -35.39
N LEU A 72 14.20 12.17 -34.40
CA LEU A 72 13.09 11.47 -33.71
C LEU A 72 11.70 11.77 -34.30
N ARG A 73 11.59 12.71 -35.25
CA ARG A 73 10.32 13.32 -35.72
C ARG A 73 9.34 12.36 -36.41
N HIS A 74 9.80 11.16 -36.74
CA HIS A 74 9.05 10.15 -37.51
C HIS A 74 9.04 8.74 -36.86
N MET A 75 9.50 8.59 -35.61
CA MET A 75 9.54 7.30 -34.92
C MET A 75 8.29 7.07 -34.05
N LYS A 76 7.69 5.86 -34.09
CA LYS A 76 6.68 5.46 -33.10
C LYS A 76 7.34 5.38 -31.72
N LEU A 77 6.61 5.69 -30.64
CA LEU A 77 7.06 5.56 -29.22
C LEU A 77 7.72 4.21 -28.91
N SER A 78 7.31 3.14 -29.60
CA SER A 78 7.90 1.80 -29.53
C SER A 78 9.35 1.68 -30.04
N TYR A 79 9.90 2.73 -30.66
CA TYR A 79 11.26 2.79 -31.23
C TYR A 79 12.12 3.90 -30.62
N ILE A 80 11.62 4.61 -29.60
CA ILE A 80 12.43 5.58 -28.88
C ILE A 80 13.35 4.80 -27.94
N ASP A 81 14.62 4.74 -28.29
CA ASP A 81 15.66 4.37 -27.34
C ASP A 81 15.78 5.49 -26.32
N VAL A 82 15.38 5.20 -25.09
CA VAL A 82 15.29 6.18 -23.99
C VAL A 82 16.67 6.61 -23.53
N ASP A 83 17.69 5.78 -23.79
CA ASP A 83 19.09 6.12 -23.59
C ASP A 83 19.52 7.27 -24.53
N MET A 84 18.79 7.54 -25.64
CA MET A 84 19.01 8.71 -26.51
C MET A 84 18.38 10.01 -26.00
N LEU A 85 17.52 9.97 -24.98
CA LEU A 85 16.89 11.19 -24.45
C LEU A 85 17.88 12.10 -23.71
N ASN A 86 19.04 11.56 -23.29
CA ASN A 86 20.06 12.26 -22.50
C ASN A 86 19.45 13.03 -21.31
N CYS A 87 18.48 12.45 -20.60
CA CYS A 87 17.81 13.15 -19.51
C CYS A 87 18.80 13.48 -18.38
N GLU A 88 18.96 14.76 -18.08
CA GLU A 88 19.87 15.26 -17.05
C GLU A 88 19.08 15.95 -15.93
N PHE A 89 19.41 15.58 -14.69
CA PHE A 89 18.87 16.27 -13.50
C PHE A 89 19.27 17.75 -13.52
N PRO A 90 18.40 18.68 -13.10
CA PRO A 90 18.71 20.09 -13.11
C PRO A 90 19.94 20.43 -12.26
N LYS A 91 20.78 21.32 -12.78
CA LYS A 91 21.94 21.90 -12.10
C LYS A 91 21.78 23.41 -12.08
N ILE A 92 22.19 24.04 -11.00
CA ILE A 92 22.31 25.50 -10.92
C ILE A 92 23.75 25.85 -11.22
N LEU A 93 23.95 26.56 -12.33
CA LEU A 93 25.25 27.01 -12.81
C LEU A 93 25.64 28.36 -12.19
N ILE A 94 24.65 29.22 -11.92
CA ILE A 94 24.85 30.53 -11.30
C ILE A 94 23.85 30.67 -10.18
N HIS A 95 24.36 30.88 -8.97
CA HIS A 95 23.56 31.17 -7.78
C HIS A 95 23.31 32.67 -7.65
N PRO A 96 22.18 33.06 -7.03
CA PRO A 96 21.93 34.47 -6.75
C PRO A 96 22.90 34.99 -5.69
N GLU A 97 23.30 36.25 -5.84
CA GLU A 97 24.19 36.95 -4.92
C GLU A 97 23.45 38.07 -4.17
N GLU A 98 23.98 38.43 -2.99
CA GLU A 98 23.44 39.56 -2.23
C GLU A 98 23.39 40.83 -3.09
N THR A 99 22.23 41.49 -3.11
CA THR A 99 21.98 42.67 -3.94
C THR A 99 21.66 43.88 -3.05
N VAL A 100 22.29 45.03 -3.32
CA VAL A 100 22.01 46.29 -2.63
C VAL A 100 21.50 47.33 -3.63
N VAL A 101 20.27 47.81 -3.43
CA VAL A 101 19.57 48.68 -4.39
C VAL A 101 18.97 49.91 -3.69
N ALA A 102 18.82 51.04 -4.37
CA ALA A 102 18.07 52.17 -3.81
C ALA A 102 16.55 51.92 -3.95
N LEU A 103 15.74 52.51 -3.06
CA LEU A 103 14.29 52.51 -3.23
C LEU A 103 13.92 53.13 -4.58
N GLY A 104 12.92 52.58 -5.24
CA GLY A 104 12.47 53.03 -6.55
C GLY A 104 13.25 52.45 -7.75
N ASN A 105 14.44 51.89 -7.52
CA ASN A 105 15.24 51.29 -8.57
C ASN A 105 14.88 49.81 -8.78
N GLU A 106 15.39 49.23 -9.86
CA GLU A 106 15.25 47.81 -10.16
C GLU A 106 16.34 46.98 -9.47
N ALA A 107 15.98 45.80 -8.95
CA ALA A 107 16.93 44.81 -8.44
C ALA A 107 16.92 43.55 -9.31
N PHE A 108 18.09 42.92 -9.46
CA PHE A 108 18.27 41.73 -10.28
C PHE A 108 18.94 40.63 -9.47
N PHE A 109 18.31 39.46 -9.42
CA PHE A 109 18.93 38.25 -8.88
C PHE A 109 19.15 37.26 -10.02
N ARG A 110 20.42 36.99 -10.35
CA ARG A 110 20.76 36.05 -11.41
C ARG A 110 20.64 34.63 -10.90
N CYS A 111 19.97 33.79 -11.67
CA CYS A 111 19.96 32.36 -11.45
C CYS A 111 19.93 31.65 -12.80
N LYS A 112 21.03 30.96 -13.12
CA LYS A 112 21.16 30.23 -14.38
C LYS A 112 21.17 28.75 -14.07
N SER A 113 20.26 28.01 -14.69
CA SER A 113 20.15 26.57 -14.55
C SER A 113 20.30 25.85 -15.88
N TYR A 114 20.75 24.60 -15.81
CA TYR A 114 20.92 23.71 -16.94
C TYR A 114 20.38 22.33 -16.59
N GLY A 115 19.89 21.61 -17.57
CA GLY A 115 19.39 20.25 -17.45
C GLY A 115 18.75 19.84 -18.76
N ASN A 116 18.43 18.56 -18.89
CA ASN A 116 17.74 18.06 -20.06
C ASN A 116 16.54 17.21 -19.62
N PRO A 117 15.30 17.63 -19.89
CA PRO A 117 14.89 18.87 -20.56
C PRO A 117 15.33 20.14 -19.82
N GLN A 118 15.45 21.26 -20.54
CA GLN A 118 15.83 22.56 -19.94
C GLN A 118 14.90 22.87 -18.76
N PRO A 119 15.44 23.08 -17.54
CA PRO A 119 14.61 23.31 -16.37
C PRO A 119 13.90 24.66 -16.43
N TYR A 120 12.68 24.69 -15.91
CA TYR A 120 11.97 25.94 -15.65
C TYR A 120 12.40 26.50 -14.29
N GLN A 121 12.46 27.82 -14.20
CA GLN A 121 12.95 28.53 -13.01
C GLN A 121 11.77 29.08 -12.21
N MET A 122 11.80 28.86 -10.90
CA MET A 122 10.91 29.47 -9.92
C MET A 122 11.73 30.33 -8.96
N TRP A 123 11.10 31.35 -8.37
CA TRP A 123 11.73 32.24 -7.39
C TRP A 123 10.90 32.33 -6.12
N TYR A 124 11.60 32.37 -4.99
CA TYR A 124 11.01 32.47 -3.67
C TYR A 124 11.48 33.75 -2.98
N HIS A 125 10.60 34.35 -2.19
CA HIS A 125 10.89 35.47 -1.29
C HIS A 125 10.47 35.09 0.12
N ASN A 126 11.44 35.03 1.04
CA ASN A 126 11.24 34.59 2.43
C ASN A 126 10.44 33.27 2.52
N GLU A 127 10.84 32.25 1.75
CA GLU A 127 10.20 30.93 1.64
C GLU A 127 8.86 30.87 0.88
N PHE A 128 8.32 32.01 0.44
CA PHE A 128 7.07 32.04 -0.33
C PHE A 128 7.33 32.14 -1.84
N LEU A 129 6.68 31.27 -2.63
CA LEU A 129 6.77 31.29 -4.09
C LEU A 129 6.24 32.62 -4.65
N LEU A 130 7.06 33.31 -5.44
CA LEU A 130 6.69 34.55 -6.11
C LEU A 130 5.75 34.28 -7.29
N LYS A 131 4.64 35.01 -7.35
CA LYS A 131 3.71 34.98 -8.49
C LYS A 131 4.19 35.92 -9.58
N THR A 132 4.92 35.42 -10.55
CA THR A 132 5.52 36.23 -11.64
C THR A 132 4.60 36.41 -12.84
N ASP A 133 3.68 35.48 -13.10
CA ASP A 133 2.86 35.45 -14.33
C ASP A 133 1.76 36.52 -14.43
N LYS A 134 1.56 37.33 -13.38
CA LYS A 134 0.53 38.39 -13.31
C LYS A 134 1.01 39.66 -12.59
N SER A 135 2.29 39.75 -12.28
CA SER A 135 2.84 40.82 -11.46
C SER A 135 3.54 41.86 -12.33
N SER A 136 3.16 43.13 -12.22
CA SER A 136 3.95 44.25 -12.78
C SER A 136 5.23 44.52 -11.98
N LYS A 137 5.39 43.85 -10.83
CA LYS A 137 6.47 44.05 -9.85
C LYS A 137 7.61 43.05 -10.00
N PHE A 138 7.31 41.80 -10.35
CA PHE A 138 8.29 40.70 -10.45
C PHE A 138 8.25 40.11 -11.85
N SER A 139 9.38 40.10 -12.56
CA SER A 139 9.51 39.45 -13.87
C SER A 139 10.71 38.52 -13.90
N ILE A 140 10.60 37.41 -14.64
CA ILE A 140 11.71 36.48 -14.88
C ILE A 140 12.18 36.70 -16.31
N LEU A 141 13.45 37.03 -16.47
CA LEU A 141 14.09 37.22 -17.76
C LEU A 141 14.39 35.87 -18.42
N ASN A 142 14.64 35.87 -19.73
CA ASN A 142 14.89 34.65 -20.52
C ASN A 142 16.08 33.80 -20.03
N ASP A 143 17.01 34.41 -19.30
CA ASP A 143 18.19 33.74 -18.74
C ASP A 143 17.95 33.19 -17.31
N GLY A 144 16.73 33.32 -16.78
CA GLY A 144 16.34 32.88 -15.44
C GLY A 144 16.48 33.95 -14.34
N THR A 145 16.99 35.14 -14.68
CA THR A 145 17.17 36.26 -13.74
C THR A 145 15.83 36.82 -13.26
N LEU A 146 15.65 36.94 -11.94
CA LEU A 146 14.53 37.67 -11.36
C LEU A 146 14.82 39.17 -11.38
N MET A 147 13.91 39.93 -11.96
CA MET A 147 13.88 41.39 -11.91
C MET A 147 12.74 41.86 -11.01
N ILE A 148 13.07 42.75 -10.08
CA ILE A 148 12.13 43.39 -9.16
C ILE A 148 12.04 44.86 -9.55
N SER A 149 10.88 45.30 -10.05
CA SER A 149 10.67 46.68 -10.47
C SER A 149 10.33 47.59 -9.29
N ASN A 150 10.81 48.84 -9.29
CA ASN A 150 10.43 49.86 -8.30
C ASN A 150 10.57 49.40 -6.83
N VAL A 151 11.77 48.96 -6.43
CA VAL A 151 12.01 48.30 -5.13
C VAL A 151 11.50 49.14 -3.95
N THR A 152 10.72 48.52 -3.06
CA THR A 152 10.19 49.09 -1.83
C THR A 152 10.75 48.37 -0.61
N HIS A 153 10.49 48.88 0.58
CA HIS A 153 10.89 48.22 1.82
C HIS A 153 10.29 46.82 2.01
N SER A 154 9.13 46.53 1.42
CA SER A 154 8.50 45.20 1.51
C SER A 154 9.22 44.13 0.69
N ASP A 155 10.06 44.53 -0.27
CA ASP A 155 10.83 43.59 -1.09
C ASP A 155 12.14 43.15 -0.40
N VAL A 156 12.57 43.84 0.66
CA VAL A 156 13.75 43.43 1.44
C VAL A 156 13.51 42.03 2.03
N GLY A 157 14.48 41.14 1.86
CA GLY A 157 14.33 39.76 2.31
C GLY A 157 15.33 38.82 1.66
N LEU A 158 15.06 37.53 1.84
CA LEU A 158 15.83 36.43 1.30
C LEU A 158 15.20 35.93 0.00
N TYR A 159 16.02 35.75 -1.01
CA TYR A 159 15.65 35.28 -2.33
C TYR A 159 16.46 34.04 -2.70
N HIS A 160 15.80 33.03 -3.23
CA HIS A 160 16.46 31.89 -3.86
C HIS A 160 15.62 31.45 -5.06
N CYS A 161 16.27 30.74 -5.97
CA CYS A 161 15.61 30.18 -7.13
C CYS A 161 15.58 28.64 -7.04
N ALA A 162 14.58 28.04 -7.67
CA ALA A 162 14.51 26.59 -7.86
C ALA A 162 14.40 26.26 -9.35
N ALA A 163 15.18 25.29 -9.80
CA ALA A 163 15.19 24.81 -11.17
C ALA A 163 14.58 23.40 -11.21
N GLN A 164 13.58 23.20 -12.06
CA GLN A 164 12.83 21.95 -12.10
C GLN A 164 12.63 21.46 -13.53
N ASN A 165 12.83 20.16 -13.76
CA ASN A 165 12.47 19.48 -15.00
C ASN A 165 11.85 18.10 -14.69
N ALA A 166 11.57 17.31 -15.73
CA ALA A 166 10.95 15.98 -15.59
C ALA A 166 11.78 14.94 -14.80
N VAL A 167 13.07 15.19 -14.57
CA VAL A 167 13.97 14.32 -13.79
C VAL A 167 13.94 14.67 -12.30
N GLY A 168 13.72 15.95 -11.95
CA GLY A 168 13.57 16.39 -10.56
C GLY A 168 13.70 17.91 -10.39
N LYS A 169 13.85 18.37 -9.14
CA LYS A 169 14.01 19.77 -8.74
C LYS A 169 15.28 19.97 -7.92
N ILE A 170 15.96 21.09 -8.15
CA ILE A 170 17.11 21.55 -7.37
C ILE A 170 16.89 23.01 -6.93
N GLU A 171 17.43 23.39 -5.77
CA GLU A 171 17.33 24.75 -5.22
C GLU A 171 18.70 25.43 -5.11
N SER A 172 18.71 26.76 -5.21
CA SER A 172 19.93 27.58 -5.14
C SER A 172 20.28 27.99 -3.73
N ASP A 173 21.49 28.52 -3.57
CA ASP A 173 21.84 29.35 -2.42
C ASP A 173 20.89 30.54 -2.26
N VAL A 174 20.84 31.04 -1.02
CA VAL A 174 19.97 32.15 -0.62
C VAL A 174 20.74 33.47 -0.70
N ALA A 175 20.18 34.43 -1.43
CA ALA A 175 20.68 35.79 -1.56
C ALA A 175 19.82 36.79 -0.80
N ARG A 176 20.42 37.86 -0.26
CA ARG A 176 19.70 38.91 0.48
C ARG A 176 19.55 40.18 -0.35
N LEU A 177 18.34 40.75 -0.39
CA LEU A 177 18.11 42.12 -0.88
C LEU A 177 18.28 43.12 0.26
N ARG A 178 19.12 44.14 0.08
CA ARG A 178 19.29 45.27 1.02
C ARG A 178 19.06 46.61 0.31
N ILE A 179 18.71 47.64 1.07
CA ILE A 179 18.54 49.00 0.53
C ILE A 179 19.78 49.86 0.80
N LYS A 180 20.21 50.66 -0.18
CA LYS A 180 21.40 51.53 -0.11
C LYS A 180 21.10 52.78 0.76
N GLY A 181 21.72 52.87 1.95
CA GLY A 181 21.58 54.04 2.85
C GLY A 181 22.75 55.04 2.73
N ARG A 182 22.45 56.34 2.66
CA ARG A 182 23.42 57.43 2.93
C ARG A 182 23.73 57.47 4.44
N LYS A 183 25.01 57.54 4.81
CA LYS A 183 25.46 57.84 6.18
C LYS A 183 24.94 59.21 6.62
N LYS A 184 24.38 59.28 7.83
CA LYS A 184 24.58 60.40 8.75
C LYS A 184 24.54 59.91 10.19
N GLU A 185 25.60 60.23 10.92
CA GLU A 185 25.67 60.10 12.37
C GLU A 185 24.78 61.18 13.00
N GLY A 186 23.82 60.74 13.81
CA GLY A 186 23.08 61.55 14.76
C GLY A 186 22.54 60.58 15.82
N ALA A 187 22.72 60.89 17.10
CA ALA A 187 22.08 60.13 18.17
C ALA A 187 20.58 60.41 18.12
N GLU A 188 19.77 59.35 17.98
CA GLU A 188 18.33 59.45 17.77
C GLU A 188 17.59 58.67 18.87
N PRO A 189 16.64 59.30 19.59
CA PRO A 189 15.77 58.57 20.51
C PRO A 189 14.92 57.56 19.72
N PRO A 190 14.39 56.51 20.37
CA PRO A 190 13.60 55.51 19.67
C PRO A 190 12.37 56.17 19.02
N VAL A 191 12.05 55.77 17.79
CA VAL A 191 10.84 56.15 17.06
C VAL A 191 10.25 54.89 16.42
N PHE A 192 8.95 54.63 16.59
CA PHE A 192 8.32 53.46 15.99
C PHE A 192 8.27 53.59 14.46
N ILE A 193 8.88 52.61 13.77
CA ILE A 193 8.75 52.40 12.32
C ILE A 193 7.49 51.59 12.04
N VAL A 194 7.25 50.56 12.88
CA VAL A 194 6.07 49.70 12.81
C VAL A 194 5.49 49.62 14.21
N LYS A 195 4.28 50.15 14.38
CA LYS A 195 3.52 49.99 15.60
C LYS A 195 2.74 48.66 15.55
N PRO A 196 2.59 47.98 16.68
CA PRO A 196 1.75 46.80 16.75
C PRO A 196 0.31 47.19 16.42
N GLN A 197 -0.36 46.36 15.62
CA GLN A 197 -1.77 46.53 15.28
C GLN A 197 -2.60 45.54 16.09
N SER A 198 -3.80 45.95 16.50
CA SER A 198 -4.76 45.04 17.13
C SER A 198 -5.14 43.93 16.15
N VAL A 199 -5.22 42.69 16.64
CA VAL A 199 -5.46 41.51 15.81
C VAL A 199 -6.62 40.70 16.38
N GLU A 200 -7.51 40.29 15.50
CA GLU A 200 -8.51 39.25 15.75
C GLU A 200 -7.96 37.92 15.23
N VAL A 201 -7.89 36.91 16.07
CA VAL A 201 -7.26 35.62 15.73
C VAL A 201 -8.08 34.45 16.24
N LEU A 202 -8.03 33.31 15.54
CA LEU A 202 -8.74 32.10 15.94
C LEU A 202 -7.90 31.26 16.91
N ALA A 203 -8.55 30.64 17.90
CA ALA A 203 -7.87 29.71 18.80
C ALA A 203 -7.26 28.53 18.03
N GLY A 204 -6.06 28.09 18.44
CA GLY A 204 -5.25 27.06 17.80
C GLY A 204 -4.35 27.55 16.65
N GLU A 205 -4.56 28.78 16.15
CA GLU A 205 -3.66 29.41 15.18
C GLU A 205 -2.46 30.10 15.88
N PHE A 206 -1.54 30.67 15.10
CA PHE A 206 -0.42 31.43 15.65
C PHE A 206 -0.72 32.94 15.59
N LEU A 207 -0.46 33.66 16.68
CA LEU A 207 -0.49 35.12 16.69
C LEU A 207 0.89 35.66 16.31
N THR A 208 0.91 36.66 15.43
CA THR A 208 2.12 37.43 15.13
C THR A 208 1.85 38.91 15.34
N LEU A 209 2.50 39.52 16.33
CA LEU A 209 2.51 40.98 16.51
C LEU A 209 3.86 41.53 16.08
N LYS A 210 3.85 42.57 15.25
CA LYS A 210 5.06 43.19 14.72
C LYS A 210 5.29 44.53 15.39
N CYS A 211 6.50 44.75 15.88
CA CYS A 211 6.92 46.04 16.41
C CYS A 211 8.35 46.31 15.99
N ALA A 212 8.60 47.47 15.40
CA ALA A 212 9.94 47.88 15.01
C ALA A 212 10.13 49.35 15.32
N ALA A 213 11.30 49.71 15.84
CA ALA A 213 11.68 51.08 16.13
C ALA A 213 13.07 51.39 15.55
N SER A 214 13.23 52.61 15.04
CA SER A 214 14.52 53.19 14.67
C SER A 214 15.05 54.00 15.85
N GLY A 215 16.36 54.18 15.90
CA GLY A 215 17.05 54.99 16.89
C GLY A 215 18.54 54.69 16.81
N ASN A 216 19.37 55.58 17.34
CA ASN A 216 20.82 55.42 17.34
C ASN A 216 21.34 55.67 18.76
N PRO A 217 21.71 54.63 19.53
CA PRO A 217 21.81 53.21 19.17
C PRO A 217 20.46 52.53 18.90
N LEU A 218 20.45 51.40 18.16
CA LEU A 218 19.23 50.67 17.80
C LEU A 218 18.44 50.29 19.07
N PRO A 219 17.14 50.62 19.15
CA PRO A 219 16.34 50.34 20.34
C PRO A 219 16.11 48.83 20.55
N ASN A 220 16.22 48.37 21.80
CA ASN A 220 15.79 47.03 22.19
C ASN A 220 14.25 46.98 22.29
N ILE A 221 13.63 45.91 21.78
CA ILE A 221 12.18 45.73 21.76
C ILE A 221 11.79 44.68 22.80
N THR A 222 10.96 45.07 23.76
CA THR A 222 10.37 44.18 24.75
C THR A 222 8.85 44.20 24.67
N TRP A 223 8.23 43.04 24.94
CA TRP A 223 6.78 42.87 24.84
C TRP A 223 6.19 42.56 26.20
N PHE A 224 5.07 43.17 26.50
CA PHE A 224 4.34 42.97 27.75
C PHE A 224 2.91 42.52 27.46
N LYS A 225 2.40 41.59 28.26
CA LYS A 225 0.99 41.17 28.28
C LYS A 225 0.42 41.53 29.65
N ASN A 226 -0.59 42.40 29.69
CA ASN A 226 -1.23 42.85 30.93
C ASN A 226 -0.23 43.37 31.99
N GLY A 227 0.81 44.08 31.54
CA GLY A 227 1.84 44.67 32.41
C GLY A 227 2.99 43.73 32.81
N VAL A 228 2.97 42.46 32.41
CA VAL A 228 4.04 41.48 32.66
C VAL A 228 4.86 41.27 31.40
N GLU A 229 6.18 41.34 31.51
CA GLU A 229 7.10 41.08 30.39
C GLU A 229 6.96 39.63 29.90
N LEU A 230 6.82 39.46 28.59
CA LEU A 230 6.80 38.17 27.94
C LEU A 230 8.23 37.69 27.73
N VAL A 231 8.53 36.52 28.28
CA VAL A 231 9.83 35.85 28.15
C VAL A 231 9.69 34.66 27.20
N GLU A 232 10.75 34.33 26.48
CA GLU A 232 10.78 33.18 25.58
C GLU A 232 10.39 31.86 26.27
N SER A 233 9.57 31.08 25.59
CA SER A 233 9.11 29.77 26.02
C SER A 233 8.84 28.88 24.80
N SER A 234 8.43 27.64 25.01
CA SER A 234 8.04 26.74 23.92
C SER A 234 6.85 27.24 23.09
N ARG A 235 6.02 28.14 23.63
CA ARG A 235 4.87 28.77 22.95
C ARG A 235 5.16 30.19 22.47
N VAL A 236 6.00 30.94 23.18
CA VAL A 236 6.27 32.36 22.91
C VAL A 236 7.70 32.50 22.41
N SER A 237 7.89 32.97 21.17
CA SER A 237 9.22 33.21 20.61
C SER A 237 9.35 34.66 20.14
N HIS A 238 10.49 35.27 20.44
CA HIS A 238 10.82 36.63 20.01
C HIS A 238 11.63 36.49 18.71
N GLY A 239 10.99 36.68 17.56
CA GLY A 239 11.70 36.70 16.28
C GLY A 239 12.71 37.85 16.26
N GLY A 240 13.89 37.63 15.65
CA GLY A 240 15.06 38.52 15.68
C GLY A 240 14.92 39.92 15.06
N SER A 241 13.71 40.46 14.94
CA SER A 241 13.38 41.79 14.40
C SER A 241 12.23 42.49 15.15
N GLY A 242 12.02 42.18 16.44
CA GLY A 242 10.94 42.77 17.25
C GLY A 242 9.55 42.15 17.02
N VAL A 243 9.51 40.92 16.50
CA VAL A 243 8.28 40.18 16.21
C VAL A 243 7.96 39.25 17.39
N LEU A 244 6.77 39.38 17.95
CA LEU A 244 6.24 38.45 18.93
C LEU A 244 5.41 37.38 18.22
N VAL A 245 5.84 36.12 18.35
CA VAL A 245 5.06 34.97 17.87
C VAL A 245 4.58 34.15 19.06
N ILE A 246 3.27 33.96 19.17
CA ILE A 246 2.66 33.05 20.14
C ILE A 246 2.01 31.91 19.35
N ARG A 247 2.52 30.69 19.54
CA ARG A 247 2.00 29.46 18.93
C ARG A 247 0.84 28.92 19.75
N ASP A 248 -0.13 28.29 19.08
CA ASP A 248 -1.30 27.67 19.71
C ASP A 248 -2.13 28.69 20.52
N ILE A 249 -2.68 29.72 19.89
CA ILE A 249 -3.42 30.77 20.60
C ILE A 249 -4.63 30.22 21.37
N ARG A 250 -4.81 30.68 22.60
CA ARG A 250 -5.92 30.28 23.49
C ARG A 250 -6.74 31.47 23.91
N MET A 251 -7.96 31.23 24.41
CA MET A 251 -8.80 32.30 25.01
C MET A 251 -8.08 33.09 26.11
N ALA A 252 -7.17 32.47 26.86
CA ALA A 252 -6.33 33.13 27.86
C ALA A 252 -5.26 34.07 27.27
N ASP A 253 -5.05 34.06 25.95
CA ASP A 253 -4.14 34.96 25.23
C ASP A 253 -4.81 36.26 24.78
N ARG A 254 -6.12 36.38 24.96
CA ARG A 254 -6.88 37.63 24.85
C ARG A 254 -6.36 38.63 25.88
N ALA A 255 -5.73 39.71 25.41
CA ALA A 255 -5.08 40.68 26.27
C ALA A 255 -4.71 41.96 25.50
N HIS A 256 -4.28 42.97 26.26
CA HIS A 256 -3.58 44.13 25.71
C HIS A 256 -2.07 43.85 25.74
N TYR A 257 -1.46 43.89 24.56
CA TYR A 257 -0.03 43.72 24.37
C TYR A 257 0.61 45.09 24.19
N ILE A 258 1.69 45.33 24.90
CA ILE A 258 2.46 46.58 24.82
C ILE A 258 3.83 46.24 24.29
N CYS A 259 4.21 46.88 23.19
CA CYS A 259 5.58 46.90 22.73
C CYS A 259 6.29 48.12 23.32
N VAL A 260 7.44 47.92 23.94
CA VAL A 260 8.31 48.98 24.46
C VAL A 260 9.63 48.94 23.68
N ALA A 261 10.02 50.08 23.13
CA ALA A 261 11.28 50.27 22.42
C ALA A 261 12.19 51.20 23.22
N THR A 262 13.36 50.73 23.64
CA THR A 262 14.26 51.48 24.54
C THR A 262 15.69 51.53 24.00
N ASN A 263 16.28 52.73 24.00
CA ASN A 263 17.72 52.90 23.85
C ASN A 263 18.24 53.88 24.93
N LYS A 264 19.54 54.14 24.96
CA LYS A 264 20.17 55.02 25.96
C LYS A 264 19.70 56.50 25.92
N HIS A 265 18.92 56.90 24.91
CA HIS A 265 18.43 58.26 24.71
C HIS A 265 16.90 58.39 24.86
N GLY A 266 16.19 57.30 25.17
CA GLY A 266 14.76 57.36 25.45
C GLY A 266 14.07 56.00 25.43
N SER A 267 12.80 56.01 25.83
CA SER A 267 11.91 54.85 25.75
C SER A 267 10.54 55.28 25.24
N ILE A 268 9.98 54.54 24.29
CA ILE A 268 8.64 54.76 23.76
C ILE A 268 7.85 53.46 23.81
N ASN A 269 6.52 53.54 23.91
CA ASN A 269 5.65 52.37 23.93
C ASN A 269 4.44 52.52 22.99
N SER A 270 3.90 51.40 22.52
CA SER A 270 2.67 51.35 21.73
C SER A 270 1.92 50.06 22.04
N HIS A 271 0.61 50.11 22.02
CA HIS A 271 -0.26 49.00 22.40
C HIS A 271 -1.01 48.40 21.20
N ALA A 272 -1.37 47.12 21.33
CA ALA A 272 -2.29 46.40 20.45
C ALA A 272 -3.19 45.48 21.27
N SER A 273 -4.48 45.45 20.94
CA SER A 273 -5.44 44.53 21.56
C SER A 273 -5.52 43.25 20.74
N VAL A 274 -5.47 42.10 21.41
CA VAL A 274 -5.68 40.81 20.76
C VAL A 274 -7.01 40.25 21.22
N GLU A 275 -7.90 40.05 20.27
CA GLU A 275 -9.20 39.40 20.47
C GLU A 275 -9.12 37.98 19.90
N VAL A 276 -9.58 37.00 20.69
CA VAL A 276 -9.51 35.58 20.33
C VAL A 276 -10.93 35.04 20.14
N PHE A 277 -11.15 34.36 19.03
CA PHE A 277 -12.43 33.77 18.67
C PHE A 277 -12.31 32.25 18.46
N GLU A 278 -13.39 31.52 18.73
CA GLU A 278 -13.48 30.07 18.57
C GLU A 278 -14.62 29.71 17.63
N LYS A 279 -14.33 28.89 16.62
CA LYS A 279 -15.35 28.40 15.69
C LYS A 279 -16.36 27.48 16.40
N PRO A 280 -17.63 27.47 15.98
CA PRO A 280 -18.63 26.60 16.57
C PRO A 280 -18.29 25.13 16.39
N THR A 281 -18.35 24.36 17.46
CA THR A 281 -18.20 22.90 17.44
C THR A 281 -19.43 22.24 18.06
N ILE A 282 -19.96 21.19 17.43
CA ILE A 282 -21.07 20.39 17.99
C ILE A 282 -20.48 19.24 18.80
N ILE A 283 -20.65 19.27 20.12
CA ILE A 283 -20.15 18.28 21.09
C ILE A 283 -21.08 17.07 21.15
N LYS A 284 -22.40 17.30 21.10
CA LYS A 284 -23.41 16.24 21.08
C LYS A 284 -24.27 16.36 19.83
N ARG A 285 -24.02 15.49 18.86
CA ARG A 285 -24.66 15.52 17.54
C ARG A 285 -26.02 14.79 17.49
N PRO A 286 -26.92 15.14 16.55
CA PRO A 286 -28.14 14.38 16.33
C PRO A 286 -27.81 13.01 15.73
N ARG A 287 -28.66 12.01 16.01
CA ARG A 287 -28.54 10.62 15.53
C ARG A 287 -29.87 10.14 15.00
N ASP A 288 -29.84 9.29 13.98
CA ASP A 288 -31.04 8.72 13.36
C ASP A 288 -31.91 7.98 14.38
N LYS A 289 -33.23 8.10 14.23
CA LYS A 289 -34.21 7.47 15.13
C LYS A 289 -35.33 6.81 14.34
N VAL A 290 -35.71 5.61 14.79
CA VAL A 290 -36.86 4.86 14.29
C VAL A 290 -37.85 4.70 15.43
N THR A 291 -39.12 5.09 15.23
CA THR A 291 -40.14 5.16 16.30
C THR A 291 -41.53 4.76 15.79
N LYS A 292 -42.54 4.76 16.65
CA LYS A 292 -43.95 4.62 16.27
C LYS A 292 -44.66 5.98 16.33
N LEU A 293 -45.78 6.11 15.60
CA LEU A 293 -46.63 7.28 15.73
C LEU A 293 -47.12 7.42 17.18
N GLY A 294 -47.09 8.63 17.72
CA GLY A 294 -47.49 8.94 19.10
C GLY A 294 -46.37 8.79 20.15
N GLU A 295 -45.18 8.30 19.81
CA GLU A 295 -44.03 8.26 20.73
C GLU A 295 -43.29 9.60 20.79
N MET A 296 -42.48 9.79 21.83
CA MET A 296 -41.68 11.00 22.04
C MET A 296 -40.25 10.83 21.51
N VAL A 297 -39.74 11.83 20.79
CA VAL A 297 -38.39 11.81 20.21
C VAL A 297 -37.62 13.08 20.52
N THR A 298 -36.37 12.93 20.95
CA THR A 298 -35.44 14.04 21.23
C THR A 298 -34.19 13.99 20.36
N PHE A 299 -33.79 15.11 19.76
CA PHE A 299 -32.52 15.29 19.06
C PHE A 299 -31.62 16.28 19.83
N HIS A 300 -30.32 15.99 19.86
CA HIS A 300 -29.30 16.83 20.51
C HIS A 300 -28.44 17.54 19.48
N CYS A 301 -28.03 18.76 19.78
CA CYS A 301 -27.06 19.56 19.06
C CYS A 301 -26.36 20.52 20.03
N ASP A 302 -25.66 19.95 21.00
CA ASP A 302 -24.97 20.70 22.04
C ASP A 302 -23.69 21.31 21.44
N THR A 303 -23.39 22.58 21.72
CA THR A 303 -22.32 23.33 21.03
C THR A 303 -21.38 24.08 21.98
N GLU A 304 -20.16 24.30 21.51
CA GLU A 304 -19.12 25.15 22.11
C GLU A 304 -18.58 26.14 21.04
N GLY A 305 -18.05 27.28 21.47
CA GLY A 305 -17.45 28.29 20.60
C GLY A 305 -17.59 29.71 21.18
N PHE A 306 -16.83 30.67 20.64
CA PHE A 306 -16.81 32.06 21.09
C PHE A 306 -16.76 33.02 19.88
N PRO A 307 -17.76 33.89 19.65
CA PRO A 307 -18.94 34.11 20.50
C PRO A 307 -19.87 32.88 20.56
N THR A 308 -20.69 32.77 21.61
CA THR A 308 -21.56 31.60 21.84
C THR A 308 -22.38 31.27 20.59
N PRO A 309 -22.30 30.03 20.05
CA PRO A 309 -23.00 29.67 18.82
C PRO A 309 -24.52 29.67 18.98
N ILE A 310 -25.21 30.16 17.96
CA ILE A 310 -26.65 30.10 17.81
C ILE A 310 -27.01 28.81 17.06
N VAL A 311 -27.95 28.03 17.62
CA VAL A 311 -28.43 26.77 17.02
C VAL A 311 -29.75 26.95 16.28
N GLU A 312 -29.77 26.50 15.02
CA GLU A 312 -30.95 26.49 14.15
C GLU A 312 -31.25 25.06 13.67
N TRP A 313 -32.53 24.68 13.68
CA TRP A 313 -32.99 23.41 13.18
C TRP A 313 -33.83 23.58 11.91
N THR A 314 -33.67 22.64 10.98
CA THR A 314 -34.53 22.53 9.79
C THR A 314 -35.01 21.10 9.62
N LEU A 315 -36.26 20.92 9.20
CA LEU A 315 -36.82 19.64 8.77
C LEU A 315 -36.92 19.66 7.24
N ASN A 316 -36.28 18.70 6.57
CA ASN A 316 -36.29 18.57 5.11
C ASN A 316 -35.85 19.86 4.39
N GLY A 317 -34.93 20.62 5.00
CA GLY A 317 -34.42 21.88 4.45
C GLY A 317 -35.28 23.11 4.73
N HIS A 318 -36.47 22.95 5.34
CA HIS A 318 -37.32 24.05 5.77
C HIS A 318 -37.08 24.36 7.26
N PRO A 319 -37.01 25.65 7.66
CA PRO A 319 -36.89 26.03 9.06
C PRO A 319 -38.00 25.39 9.89
N THR A 320 -37.63 24.73 11.00
CA THR A 320 -38.64 24.29 11.97
C THR A 320 -39.25 25.54 12.61
N PRO A 321 -40.58 25.68 12.68
CA PRO A 321 -41.19 26.85 13.31
C PRO A 321 -40.68 27.02 14.75
N ARG A 322 -39.97 28.11 15.06
CA ARG A 322 -39.74 28.53 16.46
C ARG A 322 -41.05 29.14 16.97
N VAL A 323 -42.07 28.32 17.20
CA VAL A 323 -43.33 28.80 17.76
C VAL A 323 -43.19 28.75 19.27
N PHE A 324 -43.04 29.93 19.89
CA PHE A 324 -43.19 30.05 21.34
C PHE A 324 -44.60 29.53 21.72
N GLY A 325 -44.65 28.39 22.41
CA GLY A 325 -45.90 27.79 22.92
C GLY A 325 -46.48 26.61 22.14
N ASP A 326 -45.78 26.03 21.16
CA ASP A 326 -46.23 24.77 20.52
C ASP A 326 -46.01 23.56 21.46
N PRO A 327 -47.07 22.83 21.87
CA PRO A 327 -46.94 21.65 22.72
C PRO A 327 -46.45 20.41 21.97
N HIS A 328 -46.33 20.44 20.64
CA HIS A 328 -45.92 19.30 19.80
C HIS A 328 -44.40 19.27 19.54
N ILE A 329 -43.77 20.43 19.26
CA ILE A 329 -42.31 20.56 19.11
C ILE A 329 -41.78 21.62 20.07
N SER A 330 -40.92 21.22 21.01
CA SER A 330 -40.28 22.12 21.96
C SER A 330 -38.76 22.20 21.78
N PHE A 331 -38.21 23.38 22.06
CA PHE A 331 -36.77 23.63 22.07
C PHE A 331 -36.32 23.90 23.51
N GLU A 332 -35.31 23.17 23.97
CA GLU A 332 -34.73 23.32 25.31
C GLU A 332 -33.24 23.68 25.18
N LEU A 333 -32.65 24.30 26.22
CA LEU A 333 -31.23 24.69 26.28
C LEU A 333 -30.78 25.56 25.09
N ASP A 334 -31.39 26.74 24.89
CA ASP A 334 -31.06 27.66 23.78
C ASP A 334 -31.12 27.02 22.38
N ALA A 335 -32.09 26.11 22.19
CA ALA A 335 -32.31 25.33 20.98
C ALA A 335 -31.26 24.23 20.69
N ALA A 336 -30.37 23.94 21.63
CA ALA A 336 -29.47 22.78 21.53
C ALA A 336 -30.23 21.44 21.57
N MET A 337 -31.42 21.39 22.16
CA MET A 337 -32.25 20.19 22.19
C MET A 337 -33.61 20.42 21.51
N LEU A 338 -33.93 19.61 20.50
CA LEU A 338 -35.23 19.59 19.83
C LEU A 338 -36.00 18.36 20.30
N ARG A 339 -37.21 18.56 20.82
CA ARG A 339 -38.07 17.49 21.35
C ARG A 339 -39.43 17.51 20.65
N ILE A 340 -39.85 16.33 20.19
CA ILE A 340 -41.12 16.09 19.49
C ILE A 340 -41.98 15.22 20.40
N LEU A 341 -43.16 15.71 20.76
CA LEU A 341 -44.12 15.09 21.65
C LEU A 341 -45.24 14.44 20.82
N GLY A 342 -45.23 13.11 20.70
CA GLY A 342 -46.27 12.40 19.97
C GLY A 342 -46.08 12.44 18.46
N VAL A 343 -45.01 11.81 17.96
CA VAL A 343 -44.59 11.83 16.55
C VAL A 343 -45.75 11.56 15.58
N GLN A 344 -45.94 12.48 14.63
CA GLN A 344 -46.92 12.44 13.56
C GLN A 344 -46.22 12.18 12.21
N LYS A 345 -46.98 11.84 11.17
CA LYS A 345 -46.41 11.58 9.83
C LYS A 345 -45.71 12.80 9.24
N SER A 346 -46.15 14.02 9.58
CA SER A 346 -45.54 15.29 9.16
C SER A 346 -44.17 15.54 9.78
N ASP A 347 -43.82 14.86 10.88
CA ASP A 347 -42.54 15.03 11.57
C ASP A 347 -41.43 14.15 10.97
N LEU A 348 -41.75 13.31 9.98
CA LEU A 348 -40.78 12.40 9.39
C LEU A 348 -39.88 13.12 8.39
N GLY A 349 -38.62 12.69 8.34
CA GLY A 349 -37.64 13.24 7.40
C GLY A 349 -36.30 13.57 8.05
N VAL A 350 -35.55 14.44 7.36
CA VAL A 350 -34.17 14.78 7.71
C VAL A 350 -34.15 16.05 8.55
N TYR A 351 -33.83 15.89 9.83
CA TYR A 351 -33.52 16.97 10.74
C TYR A 351 -32.07 17.40 10.56
N GLN A 352 -31.85 18.69 10.36
CA GLN A 352 -30.52 19.29 10.27
C GLN A 352 -30.37 20.34 11.35
N CYS A 353 -29.35 20.18 12.18
CA CYS A 353 -28.88 21.21 13.09
C CYS A 353 -27.74 22.00 12.43
N LYS A 354 -27.83 23.33 12.46
CA LYS A 354 -26.77 24.26 12.10
C LYS A 354 -26.43 25.10 13.33
N ALA A 355 -25.18 25.04 13.76
CA ALA A 355 -24.64 25.92 14.80
C ALA A 355 -23.75 26.97 14.15
N SER A 356 -23.97 28.25 14.45
CA SER A 356 -23.20 29.36 13.87
C SER A 356 -22.90 30.47 14.86
N ASN A 357 -21.71 31.05 14.77
CA ASN A 357 -21.35 32.32 15.39
C ASN A 357 -20.72 33.24 14.34
N SER A 358 -20.18 34.39 14.76
CA SER A 358 -19.57 35.37 13.85
C SER A 358 -18.34 34.86 13.08
N VAL A 359 -17.71 33.76 13.51
CA VAL A 359 -16.46 33.24 12.92
C VAL A 359 -16.62 31.94 12.13
N GLY A 360 -17.80 31.31 12.14
CA GLY A 360 -18.06 30.13 11.33
C GLY A 360 -19.41 29.47 11.58
N SER A 361 -19.67 28.38 10.85
CA SER A 361 -20.84 27.52 11.08
C SER A 361 -20.51 26.06 10.86
N VAL A 362 -21.21 25.17 11.56
CA VAL A 362 -21.11 23.72 11.45
C VAL A 362 -22.50 23.10 11.36
N VAL A 363 -22.64 22.06 10.54
CA VAL A 363 -23.93 21.43 10.23
C VAL A 363 -23.86 19.92 10.44
N ARG A 364 -24.90 19.34 11.05
CA ARG A 364 -25.09 17.88 11.18
C ARG A 364 -26.55 17.48 10.95
N ARG A 365 -26.75 16.27 10.42
CA ARG A 365 -28.07 15.74 10.02
C ARG A 365 -28.40 14.43 10.74
N ALA A 366 -29.69 14.17 10.92
CA ALA A 366 -30.24 12.90 11.36
C ALA A 366 -31.64 12.68 10.77
N THR A 367 -32.02 11.42 10.54
CA THR A 367 -33.34 11.06 9.98
C THR A 367 -34.27 10.50 11.05
N LEU A 368 -35.54 10.94 11.03
CA LEU A 368 -36.65 10.32 11.77
C LEU A 368 -37.54 9.52 10.82
N SER A 369 -37.73 8.23 11.12
CA SER A 369 -38.61 7.34 10.35
C SER A 369 -39.52 6.50 11.25
N ILE A 370 -40.66 6.03 10.72
CA ILE A 370 -41.55 5.10 11.41
C ILE A 370 -41.22 3.64 11.10
N LYS A 371 -41.54 2.73 12.03
CA LYS A 371 -41.51 1.28 11.78
C LYS A 371 -42.88 0.80 11.27
N GLU A 372 -42.97 0.51 9.97
CA GLU A 372 -44.20 -0.02 9.33
C GLU A 372 -44.27 -1.56 9.41
N PRO A 373 -45.47 -2.17 9.41
CA PRO A 373 -45.63 -3.61 9.27
C PRO A 373 -45.30 -4.08 7.83
N ASP A 374 -44.53 -5.15 7.70
CA ASP A 374 -44.00 -5.61 6.41
C ASP A 374 -45.08 -6.31 5.59
N ILE A 375 -45.39 -5.78 4.40
CA ILE A 375 -46.16 -6.53 3.39
C ILE A 375 -45.43 -7.84 3.06
N PRO A 376 -46.14 -8.91 2.67
CA PRO A 376 -45.49 -10.17 2.32
C PRO A 376 -44.54 -9.94 1.14
N VAL A 377 -43.37 -10.56 1.16
CA VAL A 377 -42.39 -10.58 0.08
C VAL A 377 -42.06 -12.03 -0.23
N PHE A 378 -42.12 -12.44 -1.50
CA PHE A 378 -41.77 -13.80 -1.88
C PHE A 378 -40.30 -14.08 -1.58
N SER A 379 -40.06 -15.16 -0.82
CA SER A 379 -38.74 -15.74 -0.60
C SER A 379 -38.46 -16.92 -1.51
N VAL A 380 -39.50 -17.54 -2.08
CA VAL A 380 -39.44 -18.53 -3.16
C VAL A 380 -40.61 -18.26 -4.10
N THR A 381 -40.34 -18.00 -5.38
CA THR A 381 -41.37 -17.88 -6.43
C THR A 381 -41.35 -19.14 -7.31
N PRO A 382 -42.51 -19.55 -7.84
CA PRO A 382 -42.56 -20.63 -8.82
C PRO A 382 -42.01 -20.17 -10.17
N TYR A 383 -41.57 -21.12 -10.99
CA TYR A 383 -41.04 -20.88 -12.33
C TYR A 383 -41.86 -21.64 -13.37
N ASP A 384 -41.87 -21.16 -14.61
CA ASP A 384 -42.58 -21.80 -15.72
C ASP A 384 -42.02 -23.21 -15.97
N VAL A 385 -42.91 -24.19 -16.17
CA VAL A 385 -42.54 -25.59 -16.37
C VAL A 385 -43.12 -26.09 -17.69
N VAL A 386 -42.27 -26.74 -18.48
CA VAL A 386 -42.69 -27.54 -19.64
C VAL A 386 -42.59 -29.00 -19.24
N ALA A 387 -43.69 -29.74 -19.30
CA ALA A 387 -43.75 -31.13 -18.85
C ALA A 387 -44.50 -32.03 -19.82
N PRO A 388 -44.12 -33.31 -19.97
CA PRO A 388 -44.85 -34.24 -20.83
C PRO A 388 -46.18 -34.68 -20.20
N GLN A 389 -47.16 -35.10 -20.99
CA GLN A 389 -48.39 -35.71 -20.45
C GLN A 389 -48.10 -36.89 -19.49
N LYS A 390 -49.01 -37.13 -18.55
CA LYS A 390 -48.95 -38.16 -17.49
C LYS A 390 -47.81 -37.99 -16.48
N SER A 391 -46.98 -36.95 -16.60
CA SER A 391 -45.98 -36.63 -15.59
C SER A 391 -46.60 -35.84 -14.42
N THR A 392 -45.82 -35.67 -13.36
CA THR A 392 -46.19 -34.89 -12.17
C THR A 392 -45.26 -33.70 -12.03
N VAL A 393 -45.82 -32.51 -11.83
CA VAL A 393 -45.05 -31.27 -11.63
C VAL A 393 -45.30 -30.70 -10.25
N SER A 394 -44.32 -29.98 -9.70
CA SER A 394 -44.45 -29.30 -8.41
C SER A 394 -43.98 -27.86 -8.51
N PHE A 395 -44.83 -26.93 -8.09
CA PHE A 395 -44.51 -25.51 -7.92
C PHE A 395 -44.36 -25.20 -6.44
N LYS A 396 -43.26 -24.53 -6.07
CA LYS A 396 -43.01 -24.10 -4.69
C LYS A 396 -43.12 -22.58 -4.60
N CYS A 397 -43.85 -22.11 -3.60
CA CYS A 397 -44.01 -20.70 -3.31
C CYS A 397 -43.90 -20.46 -1.80
N SER A 398 -43.16 -19.44 -1.38
CA SER A 398 -43.00 -19.09 0.03
C SER A 398 -42.78 -17.59 0.16
N ALA A 399 -43.30 -16.96 1.21
CA ALA A 399 -43.18 -15.53 1.45
C ALA A 399 -42.81 -15.25 2.91
N ARG A 400 -42.20 -14.10 3.16
CA ARG A 400 -41.88 -13.58 4.50
C ARG A 400 -42.59 -12.24 4.67
N GLY A 401 -43.01 -11.92 5.88
CA GLY A 401 -43.73 -10.68 6.21
C GLY A 401 -44.02 -10.65 7.70
N SER A 402 -44.43 -9.49 8.23
CA SER A 402 -44.71 -9.32 9.65
C SER A 402 -46.08 -8.64 9.81
N PRO A 403 -47.15 -9.39 10.16
CA PRO A 403 -47.18 -10.81 10.58
C PRO A 403 -46.87 -11.82 9.46
N GLU A 404 -46.50 -13.06 9.83
CA GLU A 404 -46.18 -14.14 8.87
C GLU A 404 -47.31 -14.35 7.83
N PRO A 405 -46.98 -14.35 6.52
CA PRO A 405 -47.98 -14.42 5.46
C PRO A 405 -48.42 -15.86 5.15
N TYR A 406 -49.69 -16.03 4.77
CA TYR A 406 -50.20 -17.30 4.26
C TYR A 406 -50.15 -17.35 2.72
N ILE A 407 -50.04 -18.57 2.16
CA ILE A 407 -49.89 -18.81 0.72
C ILE A 407 -51.15 -19.48 0.14
N LEU A 408 -51.60 -19.00 -1.01
CA LEU A 408 -52.76 -19.52 -1.74
C LEU A 408 -52.47 -19.68 -3.23
N TRP A 409 -52.87 -20.82 -3.82
CA TRP A 409 -52.66 -21.13 -5.23
C TRP A 409 -53.96 -20.98 -6.04
N LYS A 410 -53.88 -20.41 -7.25
CA LYS A 410 -55.01 -20.25 -8.18
C LYS A 410 -54.63 -20.74 -9.58
N HIS A 411 -55.58 -21.36 -10.28
CA HIS A 411 -55.49 -21.68 -11.72
C HIS A 411 -56.77 -21.19 -12.40
N ASN A 412 -56.66 -20.46 -13.52
CA ASN A 412 -57.80 -19.83 -14.20
C ASN A 412 -58.67 -18.99 -13.25
N ASN A 413 -58.02 -18.20 -12.37
CA ASN A 413 -58.66 -17.35 -11.37
C ASN A 413 -59.48 -18.09 -10.29
N ARG A 414 -59.39 -19.42 -10.21
CA ARG A 414 -60.02 -20.24 -9.17
C ARG A 414 -58.99 -20.77 -8.19
N THR A 415 -59.27 -20.68 -6.89
CA THR A 415 -58.42 -21.24 -5.83
C THR A 415 -58.32 -22.75 -5.96
N ILE A 416 -57.09 -23.27 -5.89
CA ILE A 416 -56.78 -24.69 -5.94
C ILE A 416 -56.80 -25.24 -4.52
N HIS A 417 -57.64 -26.24 -4.29
CA HIS A 417 -57.69 -26.99 -3.04
C HIS A 417 -57.07 -28.38 -3.21
N SER A 418 -56.58 -28.95 -2.10
CA SER A 418 -55.95 -30.27 -2.11
C SER A 418 -56.95 -31.37 -2.52
N SER A 419 -56.55 -32.26 -3.43
CA SER A 419 -57.33 -33.31 -4.09
C SER A 419 -56.38 -34.41 -4.64
N LYS A 420 -56.91 -35.46 -5.29
CA LYS A 420 -56.07 -36.47 -5.97
C LYS A 420 -55.23 -35.86 -7.12
N LYS A 421 -55.77 -34.85 -7.81
CA LYS A 421 -55.14 -34.17 -8.96
C LYS A 421 -54.15 -33.10 -8.51
N PHE A 422 -54.53 -32.27 -7.54
CA PHE A 422 -53.74 -31.15 -7.01
C PHE A 422 -53.46 -31.37 -5.54
N TYR A 423 -52.20 -31.51 -5.13
CA TYR A 423 -51.82 -31.59 -3.72
C TYR A 423 -51.22 -30.26 -3.26
N VAL A 424 -51.78 -29.65 -2.20
CA VAL A 424 -51.34 -28.35 -1.69
C VAL A 424 -50.97 -28.45 -0.20
N GLU A 425 -49.74 -28.10 0.15
CA GLU A 425 -49.26 -28.05 1.54
C GLU A 425 -48.17 -26.98 1.71
N ARG A 426 -48.32 -26.08 2.71
CA ARG A 426 -47.30 -25.08 3.12
C ARG A 426 -46.58 -24.38 1.94
N GLY A 427 -47.35 -23.95 0.93
CA GLY A 427 -46.85 -23.23 -0.24
C GLY A 427 -46.35 -24.10 -1.41
N LEU A 428 -46.33 -25.43 -1.27
CA LEU A 428 -46.11 -26.38 -2.36
C LEU A 428 -47.44 -26.71 -3.05
N LEU A 429 -47.47 -26.65 -4.39
CA LEU A 429 -48.52 -27.16 -5.25
C LEU A 429 -47.96 -28.28 -6.12
N LYS A 430 -48.49 -29.49 -6.01
CA LYS A 430 -48.11 -30.64 -6.85
C LYS A 430 -49.29 -31.07 -7.71
N ILE A 431 -49.07 -31.21 -9.02
CA ILE A 431 -50.09 -31.55 -10.01
C ILE A 431 -49.75 -32.93 -10.57
N ASN A 432 -50.60 -33.92 -10.31
CA ASN A 432 -50.40 -35.31 -10.76
C ASN A 432 -51.06 -35.55 -12.13
N ASP A 433 -50.60 -36.57 -12.86
CA ASP A 433 -51.20 -37.07 -14.11
C ASP A 433 -51.52 -35.97 -15.14
N LEU A 434 -50.52 -35.18 -15.55
CA LEU A 434 -50.71 -34.01 -16.42
C LEU A 434 -51.43 -34.33 -17.75
N SER A 435 -52.39 -33.49 -18.12
CA SER A 435 -53.14 -33.47 -19.37
C SER A 435 -52.94 -32.13 -20.07
N LEU A 436 -53.26 -32.03 -21.37
CA LEU A 436 -53.13 -30.76 -22.12
C LEU A 436 -53.89 -29.61 -21.48
N ASN A 437 -55.04 -29.90 -20.84
CA ASN A 437 -55.91 -28.94 -20.17
C ASN A 437 -55.33 -28.40 -18.85
N ASP A 438 -54.27 -29.01 -18.32
CA ASP A 438 -53.56 -28.49 -17.16
C ASP A 438 -52.57 -27.38 -17.52
N SER A 439 -52.36 -27.14 -18.82
CA SER A 439 -51.56 -26.01 -19.29
C SER A 439 -52.26 -24.69 -18.96
N GLY A 440 -51.52 -23.73 -18.46
CA GLY A 440 -52.10 -22.47 -18.01
C GLY A 440 -51.25 -21.77 -16.97
N ILE A 441 -51.76 -20.65 -16.46
CA ILE A 441 -51.08 -19.82 -15.47
C ILE A 441 -51.53 -20.23 -14.07
N TYR A 442 -50.58 -20.66 -13.25
CA TYR A 442 -50.75 -20.97 -11.85
C TYR A 442 -50.24 -19.79 -11.03
N LEU A 443 -51.15 -19.08 -10.37
CA LEU A 443 -50.86 -17.90 -9.56
C LEU A 443 -50.68 -18.31 -8.10
N CYS A 444 -49.57 -17.90 -7.49
CA CYS A 444 -49.35 -17.96 -6.05
C CYS A 444 -49.59 -16.57 -5.45
N GLU A 445 -50.46 -16.48 -4.46
CA GLU A 445 -50.77 -15.28 -3.70
C GLU A 445 -50.26 -15.42 -2.26
N ALA A 446 -49.53 -14.43 -1.77
CA ALA A 446 -49.04 -14.35 -0.40
C ALA A 446 -49.64 -13.14 0.31
N SER A 447 -50.28 -13.35 1.45
CA SER A 447 -51.08 -12.32 2.12
C SER A 447 -50.83 -12.27 3.63
N ASN A 448 -50.75 -11.07 4.20
CA ASN A 448 -50.82 -10.80 5.64
C ASN A 448 -51.63 -9.52 5.91
N ALA A 449 -51.66 -9.06 7.16
CA ALA A 449 -52.40 -7.86 7.58
C ALA A 449 -51.88 -6.54 6.96
N ALA A 450 -50.64 -6.51 6.43
CA ALA A 450 -50.05 -5.34 5.79
C ALA A 450 -50.34 -5.28 4.28
N GLY A 451 -50.58 -6.42 3.62
CA GLY A 451 -50.94 -6.46 2.21
C GLY A 451 -50.95 -7.87 1.59
N SER A 452 -51.27 -7.95 0.31
CA SER A 452 -51.20 -9.17 -0.52
C SER A 452 -50.32 -8.92 -1.75
N ILE A 453 -49.50 -9.90 -2.12
CA ILE A 453 -48.71 -9.89 -3.35
C ILE A 453 -48.89 -11.19 -4.13
N ASN A 454 -48.76 -11.13 -5.45
CA ASN A 454 -49.07 -12.24 -6.36
C ASN A 454 -47.84 -12.52 -7.24
N THR A 455 -47.58 -13.79 -7.52
CA THR A 455 -46.62 -14.25 -8.53
C THR A 455 -47.26 -15.38 -9.32
N TYR A 456 -46.70 -15.76 -10.46
CA TYR A 456 -47.28 -16.83 -11.27
C TYR A 456 -46.21 -17.67 -11.96
N ALA A 457 -46.60 -18.87 -12.37
CA ALA A 457 -45.85 -19.74 -13.26
C ALA A 457 -46.76 -20.30 -14.34
N LYS A 458 -46.26 -20.43 -15.57
CA LYS A 458 -46.94 -21.08 -16.70
C LYS A 458 -46.56 -22.56 -16.74
N LEU A 459 -47.55 -23.42 -16.81
CA LEU A 459 -47.37 -24.81 -17.17
C LEU A 459 -47.69 -24.99 -18.65
N PHE A 460 -46.78 -25.58 -19.41
CA PHE A 460 -47.03 -25.99 -20.79
C PHE A 460 -46.85 -27.51 -20.91
N VAL A 461 -47.94 -28.22 -21.16
CA VAL A 461 -47.92 -29.68 -21.29
C VAL A 461 -47.66 -30.06 -22.75
N THR A 462 -46.59 -30.80 -23.02
CA THR A 462 -46.14 -31.14 -24.39
C THR A 462 -46.29 -32.63 -24.71
N ASN A 463 -46.33 -32.95 -26.01
CA ASN A 463 -46.43 -34.33 -26.49
C ASN A 463 -45.07 -35.02 -26.78
N GLN A 464 -43.92 -34.32 -26.86
CA GLN A 464 -42.53 -34.84 -26.74
C GLN A 464 -41.42 -33.78 -27.05
N VAL A 465 -40.25 -33.97 -26.39
CA VAL A 465 -38.83 -33.48 -26.48
C VAL A 465 -38.43 -32.12 -27.12
N ALA A 466 -37.56 -31.37 -26.40
CA ALA A 466 -37.18 -29.95 -26.56
C ALA A 466 -36.07 -29.60 -27.59
N LYS A 467 -36.17 -28.40 -28.18
CA LYS A 467 -35.13 -27.66 -28.94
C LYS A 467 -34.38 -26.66 -28.02
N LYS A 468 -33.11 -26.37 -28.34
CA LYS A 468 -32.20 -25.40 -27.69
C LYS A 468 -32.84 -24.01 -27.52
N ALA A 469 -32.73 -23.42 -26.32
CA ALA A 469 -33.21 -22.08 -25.99
C ALA A 469 -32.07 -21.05 -26.02
N GLU A 470 -32.33 -19.92 -26.66
CA GLU A 470 -31.50 -18.70 -26.67
C GLU A 470 -31.69 -17.94 -25.34
N VAL A 471 -30.62 -17.35 -24.78
CA VAL A 471 -30.68 -16.72 -23.46
C VAL A 471 -31.19 -15.27 -23.57
N ASP A 472 -32.38 -14.98 -23.01
CA ASP A 472 -32.98 -13.64 -22.96
C ASP A 472 -32.10 -12.66 -22.13
N THR A 473 -31.80 -11.50 -22.70
CA THR A 473 -31.08 -10.37 -22.08
C THR A 473 -31.65 -9.96 -20.72
N LYS A 474 -32.96 -10.09 -20.49
CA LYS A 474 -33.58 -9.85 -19.16
C LYS A 474 -33.13 -10.86 -18.11
N VAL A 475 -32.99 -12.12 -18.49
CA VAL A 475 -32.50 -13.21 -17.61
C VAL A 475 -31.04 -12.95 -17.24
N LEU A 476 -30.23 -12.49 -18.19
CA LEU A 476 -28.83 -12.11 -17.94
C LEU A 476 -28.73 -10.93 -16.97
N ASN A 477 -29.49 -9.85 -17.21
CA ASN A 477 -29.54 -8.68 -16.33
C ASN A 477 -29.96 -9.01 -14.89
N PHE A 478 -30.94 -9.92 -14.72
CA PHE A 478 -31.35 -10.37 -13.40
C PHE A 478 -30.27 -11.24 -12.75
N THR A 479 -29.67 -12.16 -13.51
CA THR A 479 -28.68 -13.11 -13.01
C THR A 479 -27.39 -12.43 -12.57
N ILE A 480 -26.93 -11.41 -13.30
CA ILE A 480 -25.74 -10.65 -12.89
C ILE A 480 -25.99 -9.82 -11.63
N LYS A 481 -27.18 -9.21 -11.48
CA LYS A 481 -27.56 -8.51 -10.24
C LYS A 481 -27.63 -9.45 -9.03
N GLU A 482 -28.15 -10.67 -9.25
CA GLU A 482 -28.16 -11.72 -8.24
C GLU A 482 -26.73 -12.13 -7.84
N ALA A 483 -25.86 -12.33 -8.84
CA ALA A 483 -24.45 -12.66 -8.63
C ALA A 483 -23.71 -11.55 -7.86
N MET A 484 -23.82 -10.29 -8.28
CA MET A 484 -23.23 -9.13 -7.60
C MET A 484 -23.65 -9.10 -6.13
N LYS A 485 -24.95 -9.16 -5.84
CA LYS A 485 -25.47 -9.17 -4.47
C LYS A 485 -24.91 -10.33 -3.64
N SER A 486 -24.79 -11.51 -4.25
CA SER A 486 -24.28 -12.71 -3.57
C SER A 486 -22.79 -12.60 -3.23
N VAL A 487 -21.98 -12.08 -4.16
CA VAL A 487 -20.54 -11.85 -3.97
C VAL A 487 -20.30 -10.73 -2.96
N GLU A 488 -20.96 -9.58 -3.13
CA GLU A 488 -20.87 -8.45 -2.21
C GLU A 488 -21.27 -8.85 -0.79
N SER A 489 -22.39 -9.57 -0.62
CA SER A 489 -22.81 -10.05 0.70
C SER A 489 -21.78 -11.00 1.34
N ALA A 490 -21.14 -11.88 0.55
CA ALA A 490 -20.10 -12.76 1.06
C ALA A 490 -18.82 -11.99 1.45
N VAL A 491 -18.47 -10.94 0.69
CA VAL A 491 -17.35 -10.04 1.01
C VAL A 491 -17.65 -9.21 2.26
N ASP A 492 -18.86 -8.67 2.39
CA ASP A 492 -19.30 -7.88 3.55
C ASP A 492 -19.28 -8.73 4.83
N LYS A 493 -19.82 -9.96 4.78
CA LYS A 493 -19.69 -10.91 5.90
C LYS A 493 -18.24 -11.16 6.30
N THR A 494 -17.34 -11.26 5.32
CA THR A 494 -15.91 -11.41 5.57
C THR A 494 -15.35 -10.16 6.26
N VAL A 495 -15.71 -8.97 5.78
CA VAL A 495 -15.30 -7.70 6.41
C VAL A 495 -15.81 -7.61 7.85
N GLU A 496 -17.09 -7.88 8.07
CA GLU A 496 -17.73 -7.85 9.39
C GLU A 496 -17.03 -8.81 10.36
N GLN A 497 -16.73 -10.04 9.91
CA GLN A 497 -15.97 -11.00 10.72
C GLN A 497 -14.61 -10.43 11.13
N LEU A 498 -13.83 -9.93 10.15
CA LEU A 498 -12.48 -9.40 10.37
C LEU A 498 -12.46 -8.09 11.19
N GLN A 499 -13.55 -7.33 11.19
CA GLN A 499 -13.67 -6.01 11.86
C GLN A 499 -14.38 -6.04 13.21
N SER A 500 -14.94 -7.18 13.65
CA SER A 500 -15.84 -7.30 14.81
C SER A 500 -15.25 -6.95 16.21
N GLY A 501 -14.06 -6.33 16.29
CA GLY A 501 -13.55 -5.66 17.50
C GLY A 501 -13.17 -6.56 18.67
N ARG A 502 -13.08 -7.88 18.48
CA ARG A 502 -12.51 -8.82 19.46
C ARG A 502 -11.02 -9.03 19.17
N SER A 503 -10.27 -9.55 20.15
CA SER A 503 -8.93 -10.13 19.89
C SER A 503 -9.08 -11.07 18.70
N ARG A 504 -8.36 -10.74 17.62
CA ARG A 504 -8.50 -11.41 16.33
C ARG A 504 -8.01 -12.83 16.50
N THR A 505 -8.77 -13.79 16.00
CA THR A 505 -8.20 -15.12 15.77
C THR A 505 -7.13 -14.95 14.70
N PRO A 506 -5.97 -15.56 14.84
CA PRO A 506 -4.95 -15.37 13.80
C PRO A 506 -5.20 -16.04 12.45
N ASN A 507 -6.27 -16.81 12.27
CA ASN A 507 -6.84 -16.99 10.93
C ASN A 507 -7.29 -15.66 10.35
N GLU A 508 -8.04 -14.88 11.12
CA GLU A 508 -8.45 -13.54 10.72
C GLU A 508 -7.22 -12.66 10.46
N LEU A 509 -6.09 -12.88 11.15
CA LEU A 509 -4.83 -12.19 10.82
C LEU A 509 -4.19 -12.68 9.53
N LEU A 510 -4.00 -13.99 9.37
CA LEU A 510 -3.44 -14.54 8.13
C LEU A 510 -4.32 -14.16 6.94
N ASP A 511 -5.63 -14.23 7.10
CA ASP A 511 -6.61 -13.87 6.09
C ASP A 511 -6.60 -12.38 5.80
N LEU A 512 -6.33 -11.54 6.79
CA LEU A 512 -6.15 -10.10 6.62
C LEU A 512 -4.83 -9.77 5.90
N PHE A 513 -3.74 -10.46 6.24
CA PHE A 513 -2.44 -10.30 5.57
C PHE A 513 -2.43 -10.83 4.15
N ARG A 514 -3.19 -11.90 3.87
CA ARG A 514 -3.39 -12.47 2.53
C ARG A 514 -4.55 -11.84 1.77
N ARG A 515 -5.29 -10.94 2.42
CA ARG A 515 -6.44 -10.28 1.83
C ARG A 515 -5.97 -9.48 0.62
N PRO A 516 -6.69 -9.55 -0.51
CA PRO A 516 -6.37 -8.72 -1.65
C PRO A 516 -6.42 -7.25 -1.25
N SER A 517 -5.43 -6.48 -1.72
CA SER A 517 -5.41 -5.02 -1.56
C SER A 517 -6.68 -4.40 -2.16
N HIS A 518 -6.97 -3.13 -1.84
CA HIS A 518 -8.10 -2.44 -2.47
C HIS A 518 -8.00 -2.48 -4.00
N LEU A 519 -6.79 -2.30 -4.53
CA LEU A 519 -6.52 -2.33 -5.96
C LEU A 519 -6.71 -3.73 -6.56
N VAL A 520 -6.26 -4.80 -5.89
CA VAL A 520 -6.57 -6.17 -6.34
C VAL A 520 -8.07 -6.42 -6.34
N ARG A 521 -8.81 -6.02 -5.30
CA ARG A 521 -10.26 -6.24 -5.24
C ARG A 521 -10.99 -5.56 -6.41
N SER A 522 -10.52 -4.39 -6.85
CA SER A 522 -11.08 -3.73 -8.04
C SER A 522 -10.82 -4.47 -9.35
N LEU A 523 -9.82 -5.37 -9.39
CA LEU A 523 -9.48 -6.17 -10.57
C LEU A 523 -10.06 -7.60 -10.51
N SER A 524 -9.97 -8.26 -9.35
CA SER A 524 -10.41 -9.66 -9.18
C SER A 524 -11.88 -9.79 -8.78
N GLY A 525 -12.46 -8.79 -8.11
CA GLY A 525 -13.87 -8.78 -7.73
C GLY A 525 -14.82 -8.89 -8.94
N PRO A 526 -14.57 -8.14 -10.03
CA PRO A 526 -15.29 -8.33 -11.29
C PRO A 526 -15.24 -9.76 -11.83
N ALA A 527 -14.08 -10.43 -11.72
CA ALA A 527 -13.94 -11.82 -12.15
C ALA A 527 -14.82 -12.75 -11.31
N ASP A 528 -14.81 -12.62 -9.98
CA ASP A 528 -15.67 -13.39 -9.08
C ASP A 528 -17.16 -13.19 -9.40
N ILE A 529 -17.59 -11.95 -9.68
CA ILE A 529 -18.97 -11.63 -10.09
C ILE A 529 -19.34 -12.32 -11.40
N LEU A 530 -18.47 -12.27 -12.40
CA LEU A 530 -18.75 -12.86 -13.70
C LEU A 530 -18.76 -14.41 -13.62
N GLU A 531 -17.81 -15.01 -12.92
CA GLU A 531 -17.81 -16.46 -12.68
C GLU A 531 -19.11 -16.89 -11.99
N ARG A 532 -19.52 -16.17 -10.95
CA ARG A 532 -20.77 -16.46 -10.23
C ARG A 532 -22.01 -16.27 -11.10
N THR A 533 -22.00 -15.27 -11.99
CA THR A 533 -23.09 -15.04 -12.96
C THR A 533 -23.24 -16.23 -13.89
N LEU A 534 -22.14 -16.75 -14.42
CA LEU A 534 -22.14 -17.92 -15.30
C LEU A 534 -22.61 -19.18 -14.56
N GLU A 535 -22.19 -19.40 -13.32
CA GLU A 535 -22.67 -20.51 -12.49
C GLU A 535 -24.19 -20.48 -12.28
N ILE A 536 -24.75 -19.32 -11.89
CA ILE A 536 -26.19 -19.16 -11.68
C ILE A 536 -26.95 -19.37 -13.00
N LEU A 537 -26.41 -18.85 -14.10
CA LEU A 537 -27.00 -18.98 -15.42
C LEU A 537 -27.10 -20.46 -15.85
N VAL A 538 -26.02 -21.23 -15.67
CA VAL A 538 -26.04 -22.68 -15.97
C VAL A 538 -27.11 -23.38 -15.12
N ASN A 539 -27.13 -23.14 -13.81
CA ASN A 539 -28.12 -23.78 -12.92
C ASN A 539 -29.57 -23.45 -13.30
N LYS A 540 -29.85 -22.23 -13.77
CA LYS A 540 -31.19 -21.81 -14.23
C LYS A 540 -31.59 -22.48 -15.54
N LEU A 541 -30.64 -22.72 -16.45
CA LEU A 541 -30.89 -23.36 -17.75
C LEU A 541 -31.03 -24.89 -17.62
N GLU A 542 -30.37 -25.51 -16.64
CA GLU A 542 -30.39 -26.97 -16.39
C GLU A 542 -31.70 -27.52 -15.81
N GLY A 543 -32.71 -26.67 -15.54
CA GLY A 543 -34.11 -27.11 -15.41
C GLY A 543 -34.66 -27.79 -16.68
N THR A 544 -33.92 -27.74 -17.79
CA THR A 544 -34.14 -28.51 -19.02
C THR A 544 -33.01 -29.54 -19.20
N GLN A 545 -33.33 -30.83 -19.03
CA GLN A 545 -32.48 -32.04 -19.19
C GLN A 545 -31.01 -31.84 -19.64
N LEU A 546 -30.10 -31.45 -18.74
CA LEU A 546 -28.66 -31.49 -19.00
C LEU A 546 -27.90 -31.80 -17.70
N LYS A 547 -27.72 -33.09 -17.37
CA LYS A 547 -26.78 -33.53 -16.32
C LYS A 547 -25.40 -33.74 -16.96
N ASN A 548 -24.56 -32.70 -16.99
CA ASN A 548 -23.07 -32.77 -17.01
C ASN A 548 -22.46 -31.37 -17.26
N VAL A 549 -22.35 -30.57 -16.19
CA VAL A 549 -21.65 -29.27 -16.18
C VAL A 549 -20.15 -29.48 -16.14
N THR A 550 -19.50 -29.79 -17.26
CA THR A 550 -18.02 -29.71 -17.32
C THR A 550 -17.45 -29.37 -18.68
N ASN A 551 -18.23 -29.32 -19.77
CA ASN A 551 -17.70 -29.06 -21.11
C ASN A 551 -18.44 -27.96 -21.93
N LYS A 552 -19.25 -27.11 -21.29
CA LYS A 552 -20.25 -26.28 -21.98
C LYS A 552 -20.19 -24.76 -21.79
N ALA A 553 -19.09 -24.16 -21.33
CA ALA A 553 -18.89 -22.73 -21.61
C ALA A 553 -18.88 -22.46 -23.14
N LYS A 554 -18.48 -23.45 -23.94
CA LYS A 554 -18.65 -23.48 -25.41
C LYS A 554 -20.08 -23.73 -25.94
N ASN A 555 -21.06 -24.00 -25.07
CA ASN A 555 -22.42 -24.41 -25.45
C ASN A 555 -23.53 -23.58 -24.78
N LEU A 556 -23.17 -22.62 -23.93
CA LEU A 556 -24.04 -21.47 -23.67
C LEU A 556 -24.02 -20.64 -24.95
N ASP A 557 -25.12 -20.67 -25.71
CA ASP A 557 -25.28 -19.85 -26.92
C ASP A 557 -25.56 -18.40 -26.48
N ILE A 558 -24.51 -17.73 -25.98
CA ILE A 558 -24.56 -16.33 -25.56
C ILE A 558 -24.10 -15.50 -26.76
N THR A 559 -24.99 -14.66 -27.26
CA THR A 559 -24.68 -13.71 -28.34
C THR A 559 -23.53 -12.78 -27.93
N GLU A 560 -22.75 -12.29 -28.90
CA GLU A 560 -21.66 -11.34 -28.64
C GLU A 560 -22.15 -10.09 -27.87
N GLU A 561 -23.36 -9.62 -28.17
CA GLU A 561 -24.01 -8.50 -27.46
C GLU A 561 -24.24 -8.81 -25.98
N ASN A 562 -24.68 -10.03 -25.68
CA ASN A 562 -24.90 -10.49 -24.31
C ASN A 562 -23.57 -10.73 -23.56
N VAL A 563 -22.51 -11.17 -24.26
CA VAL A 563 -21.15 -11.25 -23.68
C VAL A 563 -20.63 -9.86 -23.32
N PHE A 564 -20.81 -8.87 -24.20
CA PHE A 564 -20.45 -7.48 -23.94
C PHE A 564 -21.24 -6.90 -22.76
N LEU A 565 -22.54 -7.19 -22.68
CA LEU A 565 -23.39 -6.79 -21.56
C LEU A 565 -22.89 -7.38 -20.23
N LEU A 566 -22.56 -8.67 -20.21
CA LEU A 566 -22.01 -9.34 -19.03
C LEU A 566 -20.68 -8.73 -18.60
N ALA A 567 -19.79 -8.42 -19.55
CA ALA A 567 -18.51 -7.76 -19.28
C ALA A 567 -18.72 -6.38 -18.64
N ASN A 568 -19.64 -5.58 -19.20
CA ASN A 568 -19.92 -4.23 -18.73
C ASN A 568 -20.55 -4.22 -17.33
N LEU A 569 -21.54 -5.08 -17.10
CA LEU A 569 -22.26 -5.13 -15.82
C LEU A 569 -21.45 -5.77 -14.69
N SER A 570 -20.55 -6.71 -14.99
CA SER A 570 -19.67 -7.31 -13.97
C SER A 570 -18.49 -6.42 -13.61
N GLY A 571 -18.15 -5.46 -14.47
CA GLY A 571 -16.91 -4.69 -14.39
C GLY A 571 -15.71 -5.37 -15.04
N CYS A 572 -15.88 -6.57 -15.64
CA CYS A 572 -14.84 -7.26 -16.39
C CYS A 572 -14.65 -6.71 -17.83
N MET A 573 -15.08 -5.48 -18.13
CA MET A 573 -14.72 -4.85 -19.40
C MET A 573 -13.20 -4.96 -19.56
N VAL A 574 -12.76 -5.60 -20.66
CA VAL A 574 -11.36 -5.85 -20.97
C VAL A 574 -10.64 -4.51 -21.09
N SER A 575 -10.24 -3.98 -19.95
CA SER A 575 -9.29 -2.90 -19.84
C SER A 575 -8.01 -3.58 -19.46
N LEU A 576 -7.28 -4.06 -20.47
CA LEU A 576 -5.84 -4.21 -20.35
C LEU A 576 -5.35 -2.80 -19.98
N TYR A 577 -5.26 -2.54 -18.68
CA TYR A 577 -4.67 -1.32 -18.17
C TYR A 577 -3.24 -1.33 -18.68
N GLU A 578 -2.98 -0.61 -19.76
CA GLU A 578 -1.63 -0.34 -20.24
C GLU A 578 -1.13 0.88 -19.46
N PRO A 579 -0.15 0.71 -18.56
CA PRO A 579 0.39 1.82 -17.81
C PRO A 579 0.97 2.86 -18.77
N SER A 580 0.63 4.13 -18.56
CA SER A 580 1.19 5.23 -19.35
C SER A 580 2.65 5.45 -18.94
N CYS A 581 3.59 5.06 -19.79
CA CYS A 581 5.02 5.34 -19.62
C CYS A 581 5.39 6.77 -20.04
N SER A 582 4.49 7.72 -19.82
CA SER A 582 4.58 9.08 -20.36
C SER A 582 5.72 9.90 -19.75
N ARG A 583 6.07 9.63 -18.49
CA ARG A 583 7.18 10.28 -17.76
C ARG A 583 8.52 9.70 -18.19
N LEU A 584 8.90 9.88 -19.45
CA LEU A 584 10.02 9.16 -20.06
C LEU A 584 11.34 9.38 -19.30
N CYS A 585 11.64 10.62 -18.88
CA CYS A 585 12.86 10.91 -18.12
C CYS A 585 12.87 10.31 -16.71
N TYR A 586 11.72 10.24 -16.04
CA TYR A 586 11.59 9.52 -14.78
C TYR A 586 11.83 8.02 -15.00
N HIS A 587 11.11 7.42 -15.95
CA HIS A 587 11.24 5.99 -16.28
C HIS A 587 12.60 5.63 -16.88
N ASN A 588 13.38 6.61 -17.36
CA ASN A 588 14.75 6.37 -17.77
C ASN A 588 15.65 6.08 -16.55
N LYS A 589 15.47 6.84 -15.47
CA LYS A 589 16.36 6.80 -14.29
C LYS A 589 15.85 5.92 -13.15
N PHE A 590 14.53 5.84 -12.96
CA PHE A 590 13.90 5.21 -11.82
C PHE A 590 12.79 4.23 -12.22
N ARG A 591 12.66 3.15 -11.45
CA ARG A 591 11.54 2.22 -11.55
C ARG A 591 10.25 2.91 -11.14
N SER A 592 9.15 2.62 -11.82
CA SER A 592 7.83 2.89 -11.24
C SER A 592 7.64 2.08 -9.94
N ILE A 593 6.72 2.51 -9.08
CA ILE A 593 6.43 1.79 -7.84
C ILE A 593 5.79 0.42 -8.13
N ASN A 594 4.89 0.34 -9.10
CA ASN A 594 4.22 -0.90 -9.48
C ASN A 594 5.03 -1.77 -10.47
N GLY A 595 6.29 -1.42 -10.75
CA GLY A 595 7.16 -2.17 -11.66
C GLY A 595 6.82 -2.06 -13.16
N SER A 596 5.77 -1.32 -13.54
CA SER A 596 5.45 -1.03 -14.93
C SER A 596 6.51 -0.18 -15.64
N CYS A 597 6.49 -0.17 -16.96
CA CYS A 597 7.43 0.61 -17.79
C CYS A 597 8.91 0.25 -17.61
N ASN A 598 9.23 -0.87 -16.95
CA ASN A 598 10.56 -1.45 -17.01
C ASN A 598 10.85 -1.86 -18.48
N ASN A 599 9.90 -2.54 -19.11
CA ASN A 599 9.93 -2.82 -20.55
C ASN A 599 9.03 -1.82 -21.30
N TYR A 600 9.56 -1.08 -22.27
CA TYR A 600 8.77 -0.10 -23.04
C TYR A 600 7.91 -0.71 -24.16
N GLN A 601 8.25 -1.91 -24.63
CA GLN A 601 7.48 -2.62 -25.66
C GLN A 601 6.30 -3.38 -25.04
N LYS A 602 6.48 -3.86 -23.81
CA LYS A 602 5.50 -4.60 -23.01
C LYS A 602 5.46 -4.02 -21.60
N THR A 603 4.74 -2.92 -21.44
CA THR A 603 4.75 -2.06 -20.24
C THR A 603 4.30 -2.74 -18.95
N THR A 604 3.65 -3.91 -19.06
CA THR A 604 3.16 -4.73 -17.94
C THR A 604 4.10 -5.89 -17.56
N PHE A 605 5.18 -6.14 -18.31
CA PHE A 605 6.13 -7.20 -17.97
C PHE A 605 6.71 -6.99 -16.56
N GLY A 606 6.51 -7.97 -15.69
CA GLY A 606 6.95 -7.92 -14.28
C GLY A 606 6.23 -6.88 -13.42
N ALA A 607 5.22 -6.18 -13.94
CA ALA A 607 4.45 -5.22 -13.15
C ALA A 607 3.55 -5.92 -12.13
N ALA A 608 3.28 -5.24 -11.02
CA ALA A 608 2.27 -5.66 -10.06
C ALA A 608 0.89 -5.81 -10.72
N LEU A 609 0.05 -6.67 -10.15
CA LEU A 609 -1.33 -6.92 -10.58
C LEU A 609 -1.46 -7.53 -11.97
N THR A 610 -0.44 -8.27 -12.39
CA THR A 610 -0.44 -9.01 -13.65
C THR A 610 -0.59 -10.52 -13.38
N PRO A 611 -1.10 -11.29 -14.36
CA PRO A 611 -1.19 -12.73 -14.20
C PRO A 611 0.19 -13.37 -14.10
N LEU A 612 0.31 -14.42 -13.28
CA LEU A 612 1.47 -15.30 -13.29
C LEU A 612 1.55 -15.99 -14.66
N ILE A 613 2.77 -16.08 -15.22
CA ILE A 613 2.98 -16.84 -16.46
C ILE A 613 3.13 -18.33 -16.16
N ARG A 614 3.25 -19.17 -17.19
CA ARG A 614 3.39 -20.62 -17.02
C ARG A 614 4.54 -21.22 -17.81
N LEU A 615 5.23 -22.18 -17.22
CA LEU A 615 6.24 -23.00 -17.90
C LEU A 615 5.62 -24.18 -18.64
N LEU A 616 4.48 -24.68 -18.13
CA LEU A 616 3.63 -25.68 -18.77
C LEU A 616 2.16 -25.24 -18.77
N PRO A 617 1.35 -25.65 -19.76
CA PRO A 617 -0.10 -25.42 -19.72
C PRO A 617 -0.74 -25.95 -18.43
N ALA A 618 -1.71 -25.22 -17.89
CA ALA A 618 -2.38 -25.62 -16.66
C ALA A 618 -3.16 -26.93 -16.81
N GLN A 619 -3.25 -27.71 -15.74
CA GLN A 619 -4.01 -28.96 -15.70
C GLN A 619 -5.11 -28.89 -14.63
N TYR A 620 -6.32 -28.57 -15.08
CA TYR A 620 -7.55 -28.54 -14.30
C TYR A 620 -8.44 -29.76 -14.60
N ASP A 621 -9.31 -30.13 -13.65
CA ASP A 621 -10.17 -31.31 -13.76
C ASP A 621 -11.19 -31.24 -14.89
N ASN A 622 -11.64 -30.04 -15.23
CA ASN A 622 -12.47 -29.76 -16.39
C ASN A 622 -11.70 -29.10 -17.54
N GLY A 623 -10.36 -29.10 -17.47
CA GLY A 623 -9.50 -28.53 -18.50
C GLY A 623 -9.36 -27.01 -18.48
N TRP A 624 -10.01 -26.26 -17.57
CA TRP A 624 -9.86 -24.79 -17.55
C TRP A 624 -9.87 -24.11 -16.17
N THR A 625 -10.67 -24.54 -15.18
CA THR A 625 -10.79 -23.80 -13.90
C THR A 625 -10.88 -24.68 -12.67
N THR A 626 -11.46 -25.88 -12.77
CA THR A 626 -11.78 -26.71 -11.61
C THR A 626 -10.51 -27.39 -11.11
N PRO A 627 -10.05 -27.11 -9.88
CA PRO A 627 -8.84 -27.72 -9.33
C PRO A 627 -8.84 -29.24 -9.39
N ARG A 628 -7.66 -29.87 -9.49
CA ARG A 628 -7.53 -31.33 -9.33
C ARG A 628 -7.96 -31.75 -7.93
N GLY A 629 -8.79 -32.79 -7.84
CA GLY A 629 -9.34 -33.27 -6.56
C GLY A 629 -10.55 -32.47 -6.07
N TRP A 630 -11.17 -31.67 -6.95
CA TRP A 630 -12.43 -30.99 -6.64
C TRP A 630 -13.62 -31.96 -6.56
N ASN A 631 -13.67 -32.93 -7.46
CA ASN A 631 -14.60 -34.04 -7.35
C ASN A 631 -13.87 -35.23 -6.73
N GLU A 632 -14.25 -35.58 -5.51
CA GLU A 632 -13.63 -36.67 -4.74
C GLU A 632 -13.83 -38.04 -5.39
N GLU A 633 -14.87 -38.22 -6.21
CA GLU A 633 -15.14 -39.48 -6.91
C GLU A 633 -14.34 -39.62 -8.22
N LYS A 634 -13.70 -38.54 -8.68
CA LYS A 634 -12.95 -38.57 -9.94
C LYS A 634 -11.64 -39.34 -9.76
N LEU A 635 -11.47 -40.38 -10.59
CA LEU A 635 -10.21 -41.10 -10.69
C LEU A 635 -9.20 -40.33 -11.54
N HIS A 636 -7.98 -40.24 -11.05
CA HIS A 636 -6.81 -39.69 -11.72
C HIS A 636 -5.83 -40.83 -12.01
N ASN A 637 -5.63 -41.14 -13.29
CA ASN A 637 -4.76 -42.25 -13.71
C ASN A 637 -5.14 -43.58 -13.05
N GLY A 638 -6.44 -43.83 -12.85
CA GLY A 638 -6.96 -45.04 -12.22
C GLY A 638 -7.09 -44.99 -10.69
N PHE A 639 -6.63 -43.93 -10.03
CA PHE A 639 -6.61 -43.83 -8.57
C PHE A 639 -7.37 -42.60 -8.06
N GLN A 640 -7.99 -42.73 -6.89
CA GLN A 640 -8.55 -41.58 -6.19
C GLN A 640 -7.41 -40.71 -5.65
N LEU A 641 -7.49 -39.39 -5.84
CA LEU A 641 -6.44 -38.48 -5.38
C LEU A 641 -6.54 -38.29 -3.86
N ALA A 642 -5.49 -38.64 -3.12
CA ALA A 642 -5.43 -38.41 -1.67
C ALA A 642 -5.56 -36.93 -1.31
N SER A 643 -6.17 -36.65 -0.15
CA SER A 643 -6.27 -35.27 0.35
C SER A 643 -4.88 -34.72 0.68
N ALA A 644 -4.72 -33.40 0.57
CA ALA A 644 -3.45 -32.74 0.89
C ALA A 644 -3.00 -33.01 2.35
N ARG A 645 -3.94 -33.19 3.28
CA ARG A 645 -3.65 -33.56 4.66
C ARG A 645 -3.21 -35.02 4.80
N ALA A 646 -3.84 -35.95 4.09
CA ALA A 646 -3.43 -37.36 4.07
C ALA A 646 -1.96 -37.48 3.63
N ILE A 647 -1.61 -36.77 2.55
CA ILE A 647 -0.22 -36.66 2.08
C ILE A 647 0.67 -36.08 3.18
N SER A 648 0.32 -34.93 3.76
CA SER A 648 1.13 -34.33 4.84
C SER A 648 1.37 -35.26 6.04
N ILE A 649 0.38 -36.06 6.44
CA ILE A 649 0.51 -37.06 7.53
C ILE A 649 1.54 -38.14 7.16
N ALA A 650 1.54 -38.60 5.91
CA ALA A 650 2.53 -39.58 5.45
C ALA A 650 3.97 -39.03 5.55
N PHE A 651 4.17 -37.75 5.24
CA PHE A 651 5.49 -37.10 5.22
C PHE A 651 5.93 -36.45 6.54
N THR A 652 5.10 -36.44 7.60
CA THR A 652 5.44 -35.78 8.89
C THR A 652 6.30 -36.63 9.84
N LYS A 653 6.56 -37.90 9.51
CA LYS A 653 7.38 -38.81 10.33
C LYS A 653 8.89 -38.61 10.16
N HIS A 654 9.32 -37.71 9.27
CA HIS A 654 10.74 -37.42 9.05
C HIS A 654 11.44 -36.75 10.24
N ARG A 655 12.71 -37.10 10.42
CA ARG A 655 13.57 -36.53 11.48
C ARG A 655 14.02 -35.13 11.08
N ASN A 656 13.96 -34.18 12.01
CA ASN A 656 14.56 -32.85 11.80
C ASN A 656 16.08 -32.96 11.89
N THR A 657 16.77 -32.85 10.75
CA THR A 657 18.24 -32.81 10.71
C THR A 657 18.74 -31.40 10.35
N VAL A 658 19.98 -31.09 10.74
CA VAL A 658 20.59 -29.77 10.53
C VAL A 658 21.71 -29.83 9.49
N HIS A 659 21.86 -28.75 8.72
CA HIS A 659 22.91 -28.59 7.73
C HIS A 659 24.19 -28.12 8.42
N ASP A 660 25.34 -28.70 8.08
CA ASP A 660 26.59 -28.39 8.79
C ASP A 660 27.30 -27.13 8.29
N LYS A 661 27.03 -26.73 7.05
CA LYS A 661 27.69 -25.61 6.37
C LYS A 661 26.94 -24.27 6.46
N TYR A 662 25.61 -24.27 6.43
CA TYR A 662 24.83 -23.06 6.20
C TYR A 662 24.09 -22.62 7.46
N SER A 663 24.01 -21.31 7.64
CA SER A 663 23.26 -20.73 8.75
C SER A 663 21.77 -20.62 8.40
N HIS A 664 20.93 -20.41 9.42
CA HIS A 664 19.49 -20.20 9.25
C HIS A 664 19.17 -18.90 8.48
N MET A 665 20.08 -17.91 8.46
CA MET A 665 19.94 -16.69 7.67
C MET A 665 19.70 -16.98 6.17
N LEU A 666 20.19 -18.11 5.66
CA LEU A 666 19.97 -18.52 4.27
C LEU A 666 18.48 -18.80 3.98
N MET A 667 17.75 -19.40 4.93
CA MET A 667 16.28 -19.52 4.84
C MET A 667 15.64 -18.13 4.92
N GLN A 668 16.06 -17.33 5.90
CA GLN A 668 15.44 -16.04 6.18
C GLN A 668 15.52 -15.06 5.01
N TRP A 669 16.66 -15.01 4.31
CA TRP A 669 16.81 -14.20 3.10
C TRP A 669 15.91 -14.70 1.98
N GLY A 670 15.77 -16.03 1.82
CA GLY A 670 14.85 -16.61 0.85
C GLY A 670 13.41 -16.16 1.07
N GLN A 671 12.93 -16.12 2.32
CA GLN A 671 11.60 -15.59 2.65
C GLN A 671 11.50 -14.08 2.39
N PHE A 672 12.50 -13.30 2.82
CA PHE A 672 12.53 -11.85 2.61
C PHE A 672 12.51 -11.49 1.11
N LEU A 673 13.24 -12.24 0.30
CA LEU A 673 13.29 -12.12 -1.16
C LEU A 673 12.00 -12.60 -1.84
N ASP A 674 11.40 -13.72 -1.40
CA ASP A 674 10.10 -14.17 -1.93
C ASP A 674 9.05 -13.08 -1.81
N HIS A 675 9.05 -12.38 -0.67
CA HIS A 675 8.10 -11.32 -0.40
C HIS A 675 8.37 -10.03 -1.21
N ASP A 676 9.50 -9.94 -1.91
CA ASP A 676 9.82 -8.87 -2.86
C ASP A 676 9.25 -9.13 -4.26
N ILE A 677 9.08 -10.40 -4.64
CA ILE A 677 8.75 -10.77 -6.02
C ILE A 677 7.46 -11.56 -6.18
N THR A 678 6.99 -12.27 -5.15
CA THR A 678 5.76 -13.06 -5.21
C THR A 678 4.78 -12.74 -4.10
N PHE A 679 3.53 -12.50 -4.49
CA PHE A 679 2.38 -12.49 -3.60
C PHE A 679 1.10 -12.82 -4.37
N THR A 680 0.64 -14.07 -4.27
CA THR A 680 -0.69 -14.42 -4.79
C THR A 680 -1.76 -14.17 -3.73
N PRO A 681 -2.67 -13.19 -3.94
CA PRO A 681 -3.75 -12.92 -3.00
C PRO A 681 -4.82 -14.02 -3.06
N GLN A 682 -5.46 -14.28 -1.92
CA GLN A 682 -6.64 -15.13 -1.89
C GLN A 682 -7.89 -14.39 -2.38
N ALA A 683 -8.98 -15.12 -2.64
CA ALA A 683 -10.27 -14.51 -2.97
C ALA A 683 -10.69 -13.45 -1.93
N ALA A 684 -11.41 -12.43 -2.38
CA ALA A 684 -11.81 -11.31 -1.52
C ALA A 684 -12.76 -11.72 -0.39
N SER A 685 -13.48 -12.84 -0.56
CA SER A 685 -14.37 -13.43 0.43
C SER A 685 -13.79 -14.74 1.00
N LEU A 686 -13.97 -14.93 2.31
CA LEU A 686 -13.73 -16.18 3.03
C LEU A 686 -14.99 -17.07 3.12
N ALA A 687 -16.10 -16.60 2.54
CA ALA A 687 -17.38 -17.25 2.54
C ALA A 687 -17.81 -17.61 1.13
N ARG A 688 -18.57 -18.70 1.01
CA ARG A 688 -19.15 -19.14 -0.25
C ARG A 688 -20.05 -18.07 -0.84
N PHE A 689 -19.97 -17.88 -2.15
CA PHE A 689 -20.83 -16.91 -2.82
C PHE A 689 -22.30 -17.32 -2.82
N SER A 690 -22.64 -18.61 -2.70
CA SER A 690 -24.06 -19.05 -2.76
C SER A 690 -24.88 -18.75 -1.51
N ASP A 691 -24.34 -19.00 -0.33
CA ASP A 691 -25.07 -18.97 0.94
C ASP A 691 -24.34 -18.14 2.02
N GLY A 692 -23.13 -17.66 1.72
CA GLY A 692 -22.29 -16.92 2.65
C GLY A 692 -21.89 -17.73 3.89
N ARG A 693 -21.84 -19.07 3.82
CA ARG A 693 -21.18 -19.90 4.84
C ARG A 693 -19.67 -19.84 4.67
N PHE A 694 -18.93 -19.77 5.77
CA PHE A 694 -17.48 -19.67 5.71
C PHE A 694 -16.83 -20.98 5.23
N CYS A 695 -15.69 -20.88 4.53
CA CYS A 695 -14.98 -22.03 3.97
C CYS A 695 -14.46 -23.01 5.03
N ASN A 696 -14.41 -22.60 6.29
CA ASN A 696 -14.05 -23.46 7.41
C ASN A 696 -15.27 -24.12 8.09
N GLU A 697 -16.50 -23.77 7.73
CA GLU A 697 -17.75 -24.31 8.30
C GLU A 697 -18.37 -25.40 7.42
N SER A 698 -18.01 -25.45 6.15
CA SER A 698 -18.46 -26.45 5.18
C SER A 698 -17.26 -27.12 4.52
N CYS A 699 -17.41 -28.41 4.22
CA CYS A 699 -16.43 -29.16 3.43
C CYS A 699 -16.84 -29.32 1.97
N SER A 700 -17.92 -28.66 1.54
CA SER A 700 -18.34 -28.65 0.15
C SER A 700 -17.43 -27.75 -0.67
N ASN A 701 -16.97 -28.25 -1.81
CA ASN A 701 -16.21 -27.47 -2.78
C ASN A 701 -17.16 -26.57 -3.57
N GLU A 702 -17.05 -25.26 -3.34
CA GLU A 702 -17.85 -24.25 -4.02
C GLU A 702 -17.19 -22.89 -3.89
N ALA A 703 -17.15 -22.10 -4.97
CA ALA A 703 -16.43 -20.84 -5.02
C ALA A 703 -16.80 -19.86 -3.87
N PRO A 704 -15.79 -19.23 -3.23
CA PRO A 704 -14.35 -19.39 -3.44
C PRO A 704 -13.70 -20.50 -2.59
N CYS A 705 -14.48 -21.35 -1.92
CA CYS A 705 -14.01 -22.39 -1.00
C CYS A 705 -13.53 -23.65 -1.72
N PHE A 706 -12.34 -24.12 -1.34
CA PHE A 706 -11.80 -25.43 -1.72
C PHE A 706 -11.16 -26.14 -0.51
N PRO A 707 -11.96 -26.53 0.50
CA PRO A 707 -11.48 -27.01 1.79
C PRO A 707 -10.57 -28.24 1.68
N ILE A 708 -9.59 -28.35 2.59
CA ILE A 708 -8.71 -29.53 2.66
C ILE A 708 -9.39 -30.61 3.49
N ARG A 709 -9.71 -31.75 2.88
CA ARG A 709 -10.29 -32.90 3.57
C ARG A 709 -9.33 -33.50 4.60
N ILE A 710 -9.88 -33.80 5.78
CA ILE A 710 -9.17 -34.45 6.88
C ILE A 710 -9.52 -35.94 6.87
N PRO A 711 -8.53 -36.85 6.85
CA PRO A 711 -8.75 -38.29 6.99
C PRO A 711 -9.41 -38.66 8.33
N ASP A 712 -10.22 -39.73 8.35
CA ASP A 712 -10.91 -40.17 9.57
C ASP A 712 -9.95 -40.62 10.68
N ASP A 713 -8.74 -41.06 10.30
CA ASP A 713 -7.66 -41.49 11.18
C ASP A 713 -6.61 -40.39 11.46
N ASP A 714 -6.92 -39.11 11.19
CA ASP A 714 -6.01 -38.00 11.44
C ASP A 714 -5.53 -37.98 12.90
N PRO A 715 -4.21 -38.01 13.16
CA PRO A 715 -3.66 -38.14 14.51
C PRO A 715 -3.89 -36.90 15.39
N ARG A 716 -4.29 -35.76 14.81
CA ARG A 716 -4.45 -34.48 15.51
C ARG A 716 -5.88 -33.96 15.45
N ILE A 717 -6.59 -34.12 14.33
CA ILE A 717 -7.88 -33.45 14.09
C ILE A 717 -9.04 -34.47 14.04
N LEU A 718 -9.51 -34.89 15.21
CA LEU A 718 -10.51 -35.96 15.34
C LEU A 718 -11.98 -35.52 15.16
N ARG A 719 -12.29 -34.22 15.30
CA ARG A 719 -13.68 -33.72 15.40
C ARG A 719 -14.15 -32.90 14.19
N ARG A 720 -13.37 -32.84 13.10
CA ARG A 720 -13.70 -32.08 11.89
C ARG A 720 -13.35 -32.86 10.64
N LYS A 721 -14.14 -32.64 9.59
CA LYS A 721 -13.99 -33.32 8.30
C LYS A 721 -13.11 -32.55 7.31
N CYS A 722 -12.81 -31.28 7.57
CA CYS A 722 -11.95 -30.46 6.70
C CYS A 722 -11.31 -29.28 7.44
N MET A 723 -10.22 -28.77 6.86
CA MET A 723 -9.61 -27.47 7.16
C MET A 723 -10.08 -26.45 6.10
N GLY A 724 -10.33 -25.21 6.54
CA GLY A 724 -10.75 -24.15 5.63
C GLY A 724 -9.65 -23.77 4.64
N PHE A 725 -10.03 -23.52 3.39
CA PHE A 725 -9.14 -23.07 2.34
C PHE A 725 -9.93 -22.30 1.28
N THR A 726 -9.42 -21.16 0.87
CA THR A 726 -9.96 -20.29 -0.18
C THR A 726 -9.05 -20.33 -1.40
N ARG A 727 -9.69 -20.37 -2.58
CA ARG A 727 -8.99 -20.28 -3.86
C ARG A 727 -8.30 -18.92 -4.02
N SER A 728 -7.25 -18.90 -4.83
CA SER A 728 -6.56 -17.67 -5.18
C SER A 728 -7.38 -16.82 -6.14
N SER A 729 -7.26 -15.50 -6.00
CA SER A 729 -7.90 -14.55 -6.92
C SER A 729 -7.37 -14.74 -8.34
N ALA A 730 -8.27 -14.63 -9.31
CA ALA A 730 -7.95 -14.71 -10.72
C ALA A 730 -8.32 -13.42 -11.46
N ILE A 731 -7.73 -13.23 -12.63
CA ILE A 731 -8.02 -12.09 -13.51
C ILE A 731 -9.21 -12.40 -14.43
N CYS A 732 -9.98 -11.38 -14.81
CA CYS A 732 -10.96 -11.47 -15.89
C CYS A 732 -10.29 -11.96 -17.19
N SER A 733 -11.07 -12.44 -18.16
CA SER A 733 -10.60 -13.06 -19.42
C SER A 733 -9.85 -14.39 -19.28
N SER A 734 -9.87 -14.98 -18.08
CA SER A 734 -9.26 -16.28 -17.77
C SER A 734 -10.29 -17.27 -17.21
N GLY A 735 -10.04 -18.57 -17.33
CA GLY A 735 -10.94 -19.61 -16.79
C GLY A 735 -12.36 -19.50 -17.33
N LEU A 736 -13.38 -19.41 -16.45
CA LEU A 736 -14.79 -19.25 -16.89
C LEU A 736 -15.03 -17.90 -17.57
N THR A 737 -14.28 -16.87 -17.19
CA THR A 737 -14.40 -15.51 -17.76
C THR A 737 -13.71 -15.37 -19.12
N SER A 738 -13.05 -16.42 -19.62
CA SER A 738 -12.43 -16.44 -20.96
C SER A 738 -13.44 -16.26 -22.11
N ILE A 739 -14.73 -16.49 -21.84
CA ILE A 739 -15.85 -16.19 -22.76
C ILE A 739 -15.81 -14.75 -23.30
N LEU A 740 -15.26 -13.80 -22.54
CA LEU A 740 -15.11 -12.41 -22.94
C LEU A 740 -14.19 -12.19 -24.15
N THR A 741 -13.29 -13.14 -24.42
CA THR A 741 -12.31 -13.04 -25.51
C THR A 741 -12.65 -13.94 -26.69
N GLY A 742 -13.65 -14.81 -26.54
CA GLY A 742 -13.93 -15.90 -27.48
C GLY A 742 -12.85 -16.99 -27.54
N GLN A 743 -11.72 -16.82 -26.84
CA GLN A 743 -10.62 -17.78 -26.75
C GLN A 743 -10.63 -18.44 -25.37
N VAL A 744 -10.80 -19.76 -25.33
CA VAL A 744 -10.76 -20.50 -24.06
C VAL A 744 -9.33 -20.47 -23.52
N SER A 745 -9.17 -19.91 -22.32
CA SER A 745 -7.91 -19.84 -21.58
C SER A 745 -8.09 -20.43 -20.18
N PHE A 746 -6.98 -20.89 -19.58
CA PHE A 746 -6.99 -21.43 -18.23
C PHE A 746 -7.25 -20.32 -17.20
N ARG A 747 -7.70 -20.66 -15.98
CA ARG A 747 -7.81 -19.70 -14.87
C ARG A 747 -6.40 -19.23 -14.48
N GLU A 748 -6.15 -17.92 -14.56
CA GLU A 748 -4.85 -17.34 -14.23
C GLU A 748 -4.88 -16.53 -12.95
N GLN A 749 -3.98 -16.87 -12.03
CA GLN A 749 -3.82 -16.21 -10.73
C GLN A 749 -2.96 -14.96 -10.87
N ILE A 750 -3.18 -13.99 -9.98
CA ILE A 750 -2.53 -12.67 -10.03
C ILE A 750 -1.31 -12.64 -9.11
N ASN A 751 -0.23 -11.97 -9.54
CA ASN A 751 0.81 -11.49 -8.63
C ASN A 751 0.43 -10.08 -8.16
N GLN A 752 0.17 -9.88 -6.86
CA GLN A 752 -0.25 -8.59 -6.33
C GLN A 752 0.88 -7.55 -6.30
N ILE A 753 2.12 -8.02 -6.13
CA ILE A 753 3.32 -7.18 -6.04
C ILE A 753 4.13 -7.24 -7.33
N THR A 754 5.14 -6.38 -7.46
CA THR A 754 6.02 -6.42 -8.63
C THR A 754 6.75 -7.76 -8.71
N GLY A 755 7.08 -8.20 -9.92
CA GLY A 755 7.94 -9.38 -10.12
C GLY A 755 9.42 -9.07 -9.98
N TRP A 756 9.82 -7.82 -9.77
CA TRP A 756 11.22 -7.38 -9.81
C TRP A 756 11.88 -7.50 -8.45
N ILE A 757 13.18 -7.82 -8.44
CA ILE A 757 14.00 -7.64 -7.23
C ILE A 757 14.32 -6.15 -7.12
N ASP A 758 13.41 -5.38 -6.54
CA ASP A 758 13.44 -3.93 -6.48
C ASP A 758 13.12 -3.34 -5.11
N ALA A 759 13.13 -4.19 -4.07
CA ALA A 759 12.83 -3.85 -2.69
C ALA A 759 11.39 -3.32 -2.49
N SER A 760 10.44 -3.74 -3.33
CA SER A 760 9.01 -3.54 -3.10
C SER A 760 8.55 -4.05 -1.73
N ASN A 761 9.20 -5.07 -1.15
CA ASN A 761 8.93 -5.49 0.23
C ASN A 761 9.30 -4.44 1.31
N VAL A 762 10.11 -3.44 0.95
CA VAL A 762 10.41 -2.25 1.78
C VAL A 762 9.54 -1.07 1.38
N TYR A 763 9.33 -0.86 0.08
CA TYR A 763 8.74 0.37 -0.47
C TYR A 763 7.26 0.32 -0.80
N GLY A 764 6.67 -0.87 -0.92
CA GLY A 764 5.32 -1.08 -1.45
C GLY A 764 5.35 -1.35 -2.96
N SER A 765 4.24 -1.90 -3.48
CA SER A 765 4.00 -2.12 -4.92
C SER A 765 2.93 -1.19 -5.50
N ASP A 766 2.45 -0.26 -4.68
CA ASP A 766 1.43 0.73 -5.01
C ASP A 766 1.84 2.13 -4.51
N GLU A 767 1.46 3.18 -5.24
CA GLU A 767 1.84 4.56 -4.96
C GLU A 767 1.23 5.09 -3.66
N ASP A 768 0.02 4.66 -3.29
CA ASP A 768 -0.62 5.08 -2.05
C ASP A 768 0.05 4.41 -0.84
N GLU A 769 0.36 3.12 -0.94
CA GLU A 769 1.13 2.39 0.07
C GLU A 769 2.52 3.02 0.26
N THR A 770 3.23 3.26 -0.84
CA THR A 770 4.55 3.92 -0.81
C THR A 770 4.47 5.28 -0.12
N ARG A 771 3.45 6.09 -0.45
CA ARG A 771 3.25 7.41 0.16
C ARG A 771 2.99 7.30 1.67
N MET A 772 2.29 6.27 2.12
CA MET A 772 2.03 6.03 3.55
C MET A 772 3.29 5.60 4.34
N LEU A 773 4.26 4.97 3.67
CA LEU A 773 5.52 4.53 4.27
C LEU A 773 6.57 5.65 4.33
N ARG A 774 6.39 6.73 3.58
CA ARG A 774 7.36 7.83 3.47
C ARG A 774 7.16 8.90 4.55
N ASP A 775 8.26 9.49 5.00
CA ASP A 775 8.22 10.77 5.69
C ASP A 775 8.10 11.90 4.65
N LEU A 776 6.91 12.50 4.60
CA LEU A 776 6.62 13.58 3.65
C LEU A 776 6.99 14.97 4.18
N TYR A 777 7.40 15.06 5.45
CA TYR A 777 7.66 16.33 6.14
C TYR A 777 9.12 16.73 6.06
N SER A 778 10.05 15.78 6.19
CA SER A 778 11.48 16.08 6.03
C SER A 778 11.88 16.26 4.56
N ASP A 779 12.93 17.04 4.33
CA ASP A 779 13.50 17.24 3.00
C ASP A 779 14.60 16.22 2.65
N SER A 780 14.68 15.11 3.39
CA SER A 780 15.75 14.11 3.24
C SER A 780 15.33 12.84 2.49
N GLY A 781 14.05 12.75 2.07
CA GLY A 781 13.53 11.59 1.33
C GLY A 781 13.49 10.30 2.15
N LEU A 782 13.17 10.40 3.46
CA LEU A 782 13.18 9.26 4.40
C LEU A 782 11.91 8.40 4.32
N LEU A 783 12.01 7.18 4.84
CA LEU A 783 10.86 6.40 5.29
C LEU A 783 10.44 6.83 6.71
N LYS A 784 9.14 6.78 6.99
CA LYS A 784 8.53 7.18 8.27
C LYS A 784 9.10 6.34 9.40
N GLU A 785 9.68 7.01 10.40
CA GLU A 785 10.21 6.34 11.58
C GLU A 785 9.07 6.03 12.57
N GLY A 786 9.10 4.83 13.14
CA GLY A 786 8.18 4.42 14.20
C GLY A 786 8.74 4.72 15.58
N ILE A 787 8.48 3.80 16.50
CA ILE A 787 8.99 3.92 17.88
C ILE A 787 10.49 3.64 17.94
N TYR A 788 11.17 4.30 18.88
CA TYR A 788 12.60 4.14 19.09
C TYR A 788 12.87 3.09 20.17
N LEU A 789 13.76 2.15 19.86
CA LEU A 789 14.26 1.14 20.79
C LEU A 789 15.79 1.17 20.72
N ASN A 790 16.46 1.19 21.88
CA ASN A 790 17.92 1.23 21.98
C ASN A 790 18.57 2.37 21.14
N GLY A 791 17.88 3.51 20.99
CA GLY A 791 18.36 4.67 20.24
C GLY A 791 18.22 4.56 18.71
N LYS A 792 17.63 3.48 18.18
CA LYS A 792 17.33 3.33 16.74
C LYS A 792 15.83 3.19 16.49
N PRO A 793 15.31 3.70 15.36
CA PRO A 793 13.88 3.58 15.04
C PRO A 793 13.54 2.14 14.64
N LEU A 794 12.34 1.71 15.00
CA LEU A 794 11.65 0.57 14.38
C LEU A 794 10.74 1.08 13.25
N LEU A 795 10.15 0.14 12.52
CA LEU A 795 9.10 0.43 11.53
C LEU A 795 7.93 1.19 12.19
N PRO A 796 7.16 1.98 11.44
CA PRO A 796 5.94 2.61 11.96
C PRO A 796 4.85 1.54 12.18
N TYR A 797 3.85 1.84 13.01
CA TYR A 797 2.67 0.97 13.13
C TYR A 797 1.73 1.16 11.94
N HIS A 798 0.90 0.14 11.67
CA HIS A 798 -0.18 0.27 10.71
C HIS A 798 -1.31 1.14 11.28
N GLU A 799 -1.52 2.32 10.70
CA GLU A 799 -2.55 3.29 11.12
C GLU A 799 -3.68 3.41 10.06
N GLY A 800 -4.85 3.92 10.45
CA GLY A 800 -5.93 4.30 9.51
C GLY A 800 -6.85 3.16 9.01
N ARG A 801 -7.58 3.41 7.92
CA ARG A 801 -8.49 2.42 7.29
C ARG A 801 -7.65 1.29 6.68
N GLY A 802 -7.53 0.17 7.41
CA GLY A 802 -6.69 -0.96 7.00
C GLY A 802 -5.80 -1.51 8.12
N ALA A 803 -5.74 -0.81 9.27
CA ALA A 803 -4.93 -1.21 10.42
C ALA A 803 -5.07 -2.71 10.79
N ILE A 804 -3.92 -3.38 10.81
CA ILE A 804 -3.79 -4.78 11.22
C ILE A 804 -3.30 -4.80 12.67
N ASP A 805 -4.12 -5.37 13.56
CA ASP A 805 -3.77 -5.58 14.96
C ASP A 805 -3.17 -6.98 15.13
N CYS A 806 -1.91 -7.05 15.54
CA CYS A 806 -1.17 -8.30 15.71
C CYS A 806 -1.42 -8.96 17.07
N GLN A 807 -2.35 -8.47 17.89
CA GLN A 807 -2.63 -9.06 19.19
C GLN A 807 -3.30 -10.45 19.07
N VAL A 808 -2.47 -11.49 19.14
CA VAL A 808 -2.88 -12.91 19.07
C VAL A 808 -3.17 -13.54 20.44
N ASP A 809 -2.53 -13.05 21.49
CA ASP A 809 -2.73 -13.51 22.88
C ASP A 809 -3.30 -12.34 23.71
N PRO A 810 -4.54 -12.46 24.24
CA PRO A 810 -5.13 -11.43 25.10
C PRO A 810 -4.31 -11.11 26.35
N ASN A 811 -3.43 -12.02 26.79
CA ASN A 811 -2.56 -11.81 27.94
C ASN A 811 -1.22 -11.15 27.58
N SER A 812 -0.92 -10.99 26.29
CA SER A 812 0.27 -10.27 25.82
C SER A 812 0.02 -8.77 25.72
N ALA A 813 1.09 -7.98 25.75
CA ALA A 813 0.99 -6.54 25.54
C ALA A 813 0.37 -6.23 24.17
N HIS A 814 -0.55 -5.26 24.17
CA HIS A 814 -1.24 -4.84 22.96
C HIS A 814 -0.30 -3.99 22.09
N ILE A 815 0.39 -4.64 21.15
CA ILE A 815 1.29 -4.00 20.18
C ILE A 815 0.72 -4.21 18.77
N PRO A 816 0.34 -3.13 18.06
CA PRO A 816 -0.13 -3.22 16.68
C PRO A 816 0.92 -3.83 15.75
N CYS A 817 0.50 -4.31 14.58
CA CYS A 817 1.46 -4.73 13.57
C CYS A 817 2.28 -3.54 13.06
N PHE A 818 3.54 -3.80 12.78
CA PHE A 818 4.40 -2.87 12.05
C PHE A 818 3.97 -2.76 10.58
N HIS A 819 4.22 -1.62 9.96
CA HIS A 819 3.88 -1.34 8.57
C HIS A 819 5.17 -1.25 7.73
N ALA A 820 5.21 -2.04 6.67
CA ALA A 820 6.29 -2.12 5.70
C ALA A 820 5.68 -2.27 4.29
N GLY A 821 6.50 -2.24 3.24
CA GLY A 821 6.06 -2.41 1.85
C GLY A 821 5.47 -3.78 1.49
N ASP A 822 5.57 -4.76 2.39
CA ASP A 822 4.84 -6.02 2.29
C ASP A 822 4.03 -6.29 3.55
N HIS A 823 2.75 -6.62 3.34
CA HIS A 823 1.81 -6.86 4.43
C HIS A 823 2.24 -8.03 5.31
N ARG A 824 2.98 -9.02 4.79
CA ARG A 824 3.37 -10.23 5.53
C ARG A 824 4.61 -10.01 6.40
N SER A 825 5.16 -8.80 6.47
CA SER A 825 6.33 -8.44 7.29
C SER A 825 6.26 -8.87 8.76
N ASN A 826 5.05 -8.96 9.33
CA ASN A 826 4.83 -9.38 10.72
C ASN A 826 4.55 -10.88 10.89
N GLU A 827 4.64 -11.67 9.81
CA GLU A 827 4.33 -13.11 9.85
C GLU A 827 5.17 -13.82 10.90
N GLN A 828 6.47 -13.52 10.99
CA GLN A 828 7.37 -14.03 12.02
C GLN A 828 8.50 -13.03 12.34
N LEU A 829 9.07 -13.13 13.55
CA LEU A 829 10.01 -12.16 14.11
C LEU A 829 11.34 -11.96 13.35
N GLY A 830 11.91 -13.01 12.78
CA GLY A 830 13.09 -12.94 11.93
C GLY A 830 12.83 -12.16 10.64
N LEU A 831 11.66 -12.33 10.02
CA LEU A 831 11.24 -11.56 8.85
C LEU A 831 11.07 -10.08 9.21
N LEU A 832 10.39 -9.79 10.31
CA LEU A 832 10.22 -8.43 10.81
C LEU A 832 11.57 -7.75 11.14
N SER A 833 12.53 -8.52 11.65
CA SER A 833 13.91 -8.05 11.88
C SER A 833 14.62 -7.68 10.58
N MET A 834 14.43 -8.47 9.50
CA MET A 834 14.94 -8.16 8.16
C MET A 834 14.33 -6.88 7.58
N HIS A 835 13.00 -6.73 7.65
CA HIS A 835 12.34 -5.48 7.23
C HIS A 835 12.87 -4.28 8.01
N THR A 836 13.11 -4.43 9.32
CA THR A 836 13.64 -3.37 10.17
C THR A 836 15.04 -2.92 9.73
N ILE A 837 15.97 -3.84 9.44
CA ILE A 837 17.32 -3.46 9.02
C ILE A 837 17.35 -2.82 7.62
N PHE A 838 16.47 -3.23 6.70
CA PHE A 838 16.40 -2.62 5.36
C PHE A 838 15.68 -1.27 5.36
N PHE A 839 14.68 -1.08 6.23
CA PHE A 839 14.11 0.24 6.52
C PHE A 839 15.18 1.20 7.08
N ARG A 840 15.97 0.73 8.06
CA ARG A 840 17.08 1.51 8.61
C ARG A 840 18.15 1.81 7.55
N GLU A 841 18.44 0.85 6.68
CA GLU A 841 19.42 1.03 5.60
C GLU A 841 18.99 2.11 4.62
N HIS A 842 17.71 2.16 4.24
CA HIS A 842 17.17 3.28 3.47
C HIS A 842 17.41 4.61 4.17
N ASN A 843 16.98 4.75 5.43
CA ASN A 843 17.11 6.03 6.15
C ASN A 843 18.58 6.43 6.34
N ARG A 844 19.49 5.46 6.52
CA ARG A 844 20.94 5.69 6.62
C ARG A 844 21.50 6.22 5.30
N ILE A 845 21.19 5.57 4.18
CA ILE A 845 21.61 5.99 2.84
C ILE A 845 21.05 7.38 2.51
N ALA A 846 19.75 7.58 2.70
CA ALA A 846 19.07 8.86 2.39
C ALA A 846 19.67 10.03 3.17
N LYS A 847 19.92 9.86 4.48
CA LYS A 847 20.62 10.87 5.31
C LYS A 847 22.02 11.18 4.78
N ARG A 848 22.78 10.15 4.36
CA ARG A 848 24.13 10.34 3.82
C ARG A 848 24.11 11.05 2.47
N LEU A 849 23.24 10.64 1.55
CA LEU A 849 23.08 11.28 0.25
C LEU A 849 22.65 12.73 0.38
N LYS A 850 21.68 13.04 1.25
CA LYS A 850 21.27 14.44 1.51
C LYS A 850 22.41 15.28 2.10
N SER A 851 23.27 14.70 2.94
CA SER A 851 24.45 15.41 3.47
C SER A 851 25.50 15.72 2.39
N LEU A 852 25.65 14.84 1.40
CA LEU A 852 26.57 15.02 0.28
C LEU A 852 25.99 15.97 -0.78
N ASN A 853 24.68 15.90 -0.97
CA ASN A 853 23.95 16.61 -2.01
C ASN A 853 22.85 17.47 -1.38
N VAL A 854 23.25 18.51 -0.64
CA VAL A 854 22.35 19.36 0.17
C VAL A 854 21.18 19.94 -0.64
N ARG A 855 21.39 20.15 -1.95
CA ARG A 855 20.43 20.77 -2.87
C ARG A 855 19.44 19.80 -3.52
N TRP A 856 19.60 18.49 -3.33
CA TRP A 856 18.63 17.52 -3.84
C TRP A 856 17.29 17.68 -3.13
N ASP A 857 16.21 17.68 -3.90
CA ASP A 857 14.87 17.58 -3.31
C ASP A 857 14.64 16.20 -2.66
N LYS A 858 13.60 16.13 -1.82
CA LYS A 858 13.21 14.90 -1.14
C LYS A 858 12.73 13.76 -2.06
N GLU A 859 12.15 14.06 -3.22
CA GLU A 859 11.66 13.02 -4.15
C GLU A 859 12.84 12.30 -4.80
N PHE A 860 13.78 13.05 -5.32
CA PHE A 860 15.00 12.53 -5.93
C PHE A 860 15.83 11.77 -4.90
N SER A 861 16.00 12.32 -3.69
CA SER A 861 16.71 11.63 -2.60
C SER A 861 16.06 10.28 -2.27
N PHE A 862 14.73 10.21 -2.22
CA PHE A 862 13.99 8.98 -2.00
C PHE A 862 14.20 7.96 -3.13
N TYR A 863 14.01 8.36 -4.39
CA TYR A 863 14.10 7.43 -5.53
C TYR A 863 15.52 6.95 -5.81
N GLU A 864 16.54 7.81 -5.65
CA GLU A 864 17.94 7.40 -5.75
C GLU A 864 18.33 6.44 -4.62
N THR A 865 17.85 6.69 -3.39
CA THR A 865 18.03 5.76 -2.27
C THR A 865 17.35 4.42 -2.54
N ARG A 866 16.08 4.41 -3.00
CA ARG A 866 15.34 3.20 -3.37
C ARG A 866 16.10 2.40 -4.43
N LYS A 867 16.62 3.08 -5.45
CA LYS A 867 17.42 2.47 -6.52
C LYS A 867 18.67 1.78 -5.97
N ILE A 868 19.40 2.41 -5.03
CA ILE A 868 20.56 1.80 -4.36
C ILE A 868 20.14 0.58 -3.55
N VAL A 869 19.10 0.67 -2.70
CA VAL A 869 18.65 -0.47 -1.87
C VAL A 869 18.21 -1.66 -2.73
N GLY A 870 17.49 -1.42 -3.83
CA GLY A 870 17.16 -2.48 -4.80
C GLY A 870 18.42 -3.13 -5.39
N ALA A 871 19.43 -2.33 -5.75
CA ALA A 871 20.71 -2.84 -6.23
C ALA A 871 21.48 -3.67 -5.17
N LEU A 872 21.44 -3.26 -3.90
CA LEU A 872 22.01 -4.05 -2.80
C LEU A 872 21.31 -5.41 -2.68
N MET A 873 19.97 -5.45 -2.76
CA MET A 873 19.21 -6.71 -2.73
C MET A 873 19.51 -7.60 -3.94
N GLN A 874 19.63 -7.03 -5.14
CA GLN A 874 20.06 -7.76 -6.33
C GLN A 874 21.48 -8.34 -6.16
N HIS A 875 22.43 -7.54 -5.70
CA HIS A 875 23.81 -7.96 -5.51
C HIS A 875 23.92 -9.09 -4.47
N ILE A 876 23.34 -8.92 -3.27
CA ILE A 876 23.33 -9.93 -2.21
C ILE A 876 22.68 -11.23 -2.72
N THR A 877 21.55 -11.11 -3.42
CA THR A 877 20.83 -12.27 -3.96
C THR A 877 21.70 -13.05 -4.95
N TYR A 878 22.26 -12.43 -5.98
CA TYR A 878 22.96 -13.16 -7.04
C TYR A 878 24.40 -13.53 -6.70
N LYS A 879 25.07 -12.80 -5.79
CA LYS A 879 26.48 -13.05 -5.45
C LYS A 879 26.67 -13.81 -4.13
N GLN A 880 25.82 -13.60 -3.12
CA GLN A 880 25.96 -14.27 -1.82
C GLN A 880 24.98 -15.42 -1.63
N TRP A 881 23.69 -15.22 -1.95
CA TRP A 881 22.63 -16.18 -1.61
C TRP A 881 22.44 -17.27 -2.67
N LEU A 882 22.18 -16.89 -3.92
CA LEU A 882 21.80 -17.80 -5.01
C LEU A 882 22.82 -18.92 -5.24
N PRO A 883 24.16 -18.66 -5.25
CA PRO A 883 25.14 -19.74 -5.42
C PRO A 883 25.07 -20.84 -4.36
N LYS A 884 24.58 -20.55 -3.15
CA LYS A 884 24.42 -21.54 -2.06
C LYS A 884 23.14 -22.36 -2.20
N VAL A 885 22.17 -21.85 -2.96
CA VAL A 885 20.87 -22.50 -3.19
C VAL A 885 20.92 -23.40 -4.41
N ILE A 886 21.46 -22.89 -5.52
CA ILE A 886 21.45 -23.60 -6.81
C ILE A 886 22.77 -24.33 -7.13
N GLY A 887 23.81 -24.13 -6.30
CA GLY A 887 25.12 -24.76 -6.44
C GLY A 887 25.84 -24.43 -7.75
N ILE A 888 26.97 -25.09 -7.98
CA ILE A 888 27.82 -24.90 -9.16
C ILE A 888 27.06 -25.24 -10.45
N LYS A 889 26.29 -26.34 -10.44
CA LYS A 889 25.47 -26.75 -11.59
C LYS A 889 24.45 -25.66 -11.97
N GLY A 890 23.73 -25.12 -10.99
CA GLY A 890 22.76 -24.05 -11.22
C GLY A 890 23.40 -22.76 -11.70
N MET A 891 24.52 -22.35 -11.09
CA MET A 891 25.24 -21.14 -11.52
C MET A 891 25.76 -21.27 -12.96
N LYS A 892 26.19 -22.46 -13.37
CA LYS A 892 26.56 -22.74 -14.77
C LYS A 892 25.38 -22.62 -15.73
N LEU A 893 24.20 -23.10 -15.34
CA LEU A 893 22.97 -22.99 -16.14
C LEU A 893 22.46 -21.54 -16.22
N LEU A 894 22.55 -20.79 -15.13
CA LEU A 894 22.25 -19.35 -15.09
C LEU A 894 23.16 -18.60 -16.08
N GLY A 895 24.46 -18.89 -16.03
CA GLY A 895 25.48 -18.29 -16.88
C GLY A 895 25.77 -16.84 -16.51
N GLU A 896 26.72 -16.23 -17.21
CA GLU A 896 27.08 -14.82 -17.02
C GLU A 896 25.99 -13.87 -17.54
N TYR A 897 25.97 -12.65 -17.00
CA TYR A 897 25.09 -11.59 -17.49
C TYR A 897 25.60 -11.08 -18.85
N LYS A 898 24.71 -11.01 -19.84
CA LYS A 898 25.05 -10.62 -21.22
C LYS A 898 24.47 -9.25 -21.63
N GLY A 899 23.91 -8.50 -20.68
CA GLY A 899 23.16 -7.28 -20.94
C GLY A 899 21.65 -7.49 -20.90
N TYR A 900 20.92 -6.38 -20.84
CA TYR A 900 19.45 -6.35 -20.84
C TYR A 900 18.90 -6.80 -22.19
N ASN A 901 17.89 -7.68 -22.16
CA ASN A 901 17.16 -8.13 -23.34
C ASN A 901 15.66 -7.81 -23.21
N PRO A 902 15.12 -6.86 -24.00
CA PRO A 902 13.72 -6.45 -23.93
C PRO A 902 12.74 -7.52 -24.43
N THR A 903 13.19 -8.62 -25.03
CA THR A 903 12.29 -9.71 -25.46
C THR A 903 12.08 -10.76 -24.37
N VAL A 904 12.82 -10.69 -23.26
CA VAL A 904 12.68 -11.61 -22.14
C VAL A 904 11.47 -11.19 -21.30
N ASP A 905 10.55 -12.12 -21.07
CA ASP A 905 9.43 -11.91 -20.14
C ASP A 905 9.88 -12.21 -18.70
N PRO A 906 10.03 -11.18 -17.84
CA PRO A 906 10.49 -11.32 -16.46
C PRO A 906 9.39 -11.84 -15.52
N SER A 907 8.13 -11.88 -15.97
CA SER A 907 6.97 -12.11 -15.12
C SER A 907 7.11 -13.43 -14.35
N ILE A 908 6.64 -13.44 -13.10
CA ILE A 908 6.80 -14.61 -12.24
C ILE A 908 5.97 -15.78 -12.78
N SER A 909 6.61 -16.94 -12.90
CA SER A 909 5.92 -18.17 -13.27
C SER A 909 5.14 -18.75 -12.10
N ASN A 910 4.00 -19.38 -12.39
CA ASN A 910 3.14 -19.99 -11.40
C ASN A 910 3.86 -21.12 -10.66
N GLU A 911 4.67 -21.90 -11.40
CA GLU A 911 5.53 -22.95 -10.89
C GLU A 911 6.53 -22.44 -9.85
N PHE A 912 7.16 -21.29 -10.11
CA PHE A 912 8.10 -20.67 -9.20
C PHE A 912 7.41 -20.20 -7.91
N ALA A 913 6.37 -19.37 -8.04
CA ALA A 913 5.67 -18.77 -6.88
C ALA A 913 4.90 -19.79 -6.02
N THR A 914 4.38 -20.84 -6.65
CA THR A 914 3.43 -21.75 -5.99
C THR A 914 4.07 -23.04 -5.51
N ALA A 915 5.20 -23.44 -6.09
CA ALA A 915 5.88 -24.68 -5.73
C ALA A 915 7.39 -24.48 -5.50
N ALA A 916 8.15 -24.13 -6.53
CA ALA A 916 9.61 -24.28 -6.49
C ALA A 916 10.26 -23.35 -5.45
N PHE A 917 9.87 -22.08 -5.37
CA PHE A 917 10.47 -21.14 -4.41
C PHE A 917 10.02 -21.37 -2.96
N ARG A 918 8.97 -22.20 -2.77
CA ARG A 918 8.51 -22.68 -1.46
C ARG A 918 9.34 -23.83 -0.90
N PHE A 919 10.42 -24.24 -1.58
CA PHE A 919 11.42 -25.15 -1.02
C PHE A 919 11.97 -24.61 0.32
N GLY A 920 12.00 -23.29 0.49
CA GLY A 920 12.42 -22.62 1.73
C GLY A 920 11.67 -23.10 2.97
N HIS A 921 10.43 -23.56 2.85
CA HIS A 921 9.68 -24.13 3.98
C HIS A 921 10.33 -25.40 4.56
N THR A 922 11.10 -26.15 3.76
CA THR A 922 11.85 -27.32 4.21
C THR A 922 13.07 -26.94 5.06
N LEU A 923 13.51 -25.68 5.00
CA LEU A 923 14.72 -25.16 5.66
C LEU A 923 14.44 -24.53 7.04
N ILE A 924 13.17 -24.36 7.40
CA ILE A 924 12.74 -23.69 8.62
C ILE A 924 12.99 -24.60 9.83
N GLN A 925 13.68 -24.10 10.86
CA GLN A 925 13.86 -24.79 12.13
C GLN A 925 12.59 -24.73 13.00
N PRO A 926 12.35 -25.73 13.86
CA PRO A 926 11.22 -25.72 14.81
C PRO A 926 11.39 -24.68 15.94
N GLN A 927 12.58 -24.09 16.09
CA GLN A 927 12.87 -23.08 17.09
C GLN A 927 13.62 -21.91 16.47
N LEU A 928 13.16 -20.70 16.75
CA LEU A 928 13.91 -19.47 16.50
C LEU A 928 14.84 -19.25 17.68
N LEU A 929 16.15 -19.41 17.44
CA LEU A 929 17.15 -19.14 18.48
C LEU A 929 17.23 -17.64 18.72
N ARG A 930 17.45 -17.28 19.99
CA ARG A 930 17.74 -15.92 20.43
C ARG A 930 19.04 -15.94 21.20
N LEU A 931 20.00 -15.15 20.76
CA LEU A 931 21.36 -15.17 21.29
C LEU A 931 21.79 -13.79 21.79
N ASN A 932 22.38 -13.76 22.98
CA ASN A 932 22.93 -12.53 23.55
C ASN A 932 24.22 -12.09 22.84
N SER A 933 24.90 -11.06 23.34
CA SER A 933 26.12 -10.53 22.74
C SER A 933 27.34 -11.46 22.79
N THR A 934 27.32 -12.50 23.63
CA THR A 934 28.36 -13.55 23.72
C THR A 934 28.02 -14.78 22.88
N PHE A 935 26.91 -14.75 22.12
CA PHE A 935 26.37 -15.88 21.35
C PHE A 935 25.87 -17.06 22.19
N ASP A 936 25.64 -16.83 23.49
CA ASP A 936 24.93 -17.76 24.35
C ASP A 936 23.42 -17.50 24.30
N GLU A 937 22.62 -18.39 24.89
CA GLU A 937 21.17 -18.22 24.99
C GLU A 937 20.81 -16.87 25.64
N ASP A 938 19.89 -16.13 24.99
CA ASP A 938 19.36 -14.87 25.51
C ASP A 938 18.60 -15.09 26.83
N THR A 939 18.49 -14.05 27.67
CA THR A 939 17.79 -14.14 28.97
C THR A 939 16.33 -14.53 28.86
N HIS A 940 15.68 -14.29 27.71
CA HIS A 940 14.30 -14.69 27.45
C HIS A 940 14.20 -16.11 26.87
N GLY A 941 15.33 -16.79 26.66
CA GLY A 941 15.44 -18.14 26.12
C GLY A 941 15.10 -18.24 24.64
N HIS A 942 15.21 -19.43 24.05
CA HIS A 942 14.82 -19.65 22.65
C HIS A 942 13.29 -19.76 22.43
N LEU A 943 12.78 -19.42 21.24
CA LEU A 943 11.34 -19.46 20.92
C LEU A 943 10.98 -20.65 20.05
N SER A 944 10.07 -21.51 20.49
CA SER A 944 9.40 -22.44 19.58
C SER A 944 8.71 -21.65 18.46
N LEU A 945 8.81 -22.09 17.20
CA LEU A 945 8.39 -21.31 16.05
C LEU A 945 6.93 -20.83 16.14
N HIS A 946 6.00 -21.67 16.61
CA HIS A 946 4.60 -21.29 16.78
C HIS A 946 4.35 -20.09 17.75
N ARG A 947 5.34 -19.73 18.60
CA ARG A 947 5.31 -18.56 19.50
C ARG A 947 5.91 -17.29 18.88
N ALA A 948 6.60 -17.41 17.75
CA ALA A 948 7.24 -16.30 17.05
C ALA A 948 6.35 -15.70 15.95
N PHE A 949 5.24 -16.37 15.59
CA PHE A 949 4.31 -15.86 14.59
C PHE A 949 3.46 -14.70 15.13
N PHE A 950 3.34 -13.63 14.35
CA PHE A 950 2.52 -12.45 14.67
C PHE A 950 2.75 -11.88 16.08
N ALA A 951 4.00 -11.87 16.54
CA ALA A 951 4.36 -11.51 17.92
C ALA A 951 5.24 -10.26 18.03
N PRO A 952 4.91 -9.10 17.39
CA PRO A 952 5.78 -7.92 17.34
C PRO A 952 6.11 -7.36 18.72
N PHE A 953 5.26 -7.59 19.73
CA PHE A 953 5.52 -7.19 21.12
C PHE A 953 6.86 -7.71 21.66
N ARG A 954 7.30 -8.88 21.21
CA ARG A 954 8.56 -9.50 21.64
C ARG A 954 9.77 -8.67 21.23
N LEU A 955 9.71 -7.89 20.15
CA LEU A 955 10.80 -6.97 19.83
C LEU A 955 10.95 -5.87 20.88
N LEU A 956 9.85 -5.42 21.48
CA LEU A 956 9.86 -4.32 22.45
C LEU A 956 10.18 -4.78 23.86
N GLU A 957 9.69 -5.96 24.22
CA GLU A 957 9.78 -6.47 25.59
C GLU A 957 10.94 -7.45 25.78
N GLU A 958 11.41 -8.10 24.70
CA GLU A 958 12.33 -9.24 24.78
C GLU A 958 13.63 -9.03 23.98
N GLY A 959 14.19 -7.80 24.03
CA GLY A 959 15.58 -7.54 23.64
C GLY A 959 15.83 -7.00 22.23
N GLY A 960 14.80 -6.55 21.50
CA GLY A 960 14.96 -5.95 20.17
C GLY A 960 15.23 -6.98 19.06
N ILE A 961 15.80 -6.50 17.96
CA ILE A 961 16.10 -7.34 16.77
C ILE A 961 17.43 -8.10 16.90
N ASP A 962 18.33 -7.62 17.77
CA ASP A 962 19.70 -8.15 17.92
C ASP A 962 19.75 -9.64 18.27
N PRO A 963 19.01 -10.13 19.29
CA PRO A 963 19.06 -11.54 19.64
C PRO A 963 18.54 -12.45 18.53
N ILE A 964 17.55 -11.98 17.78
CA ILE A 964 16.97 -12.70 16.64
C ILE A 964 17.97 -12.75 15.48
N LEU A 965 18.58 -11.61 15.12
CA LEU A 965 19.59 -11.56 14.05
C LEU A 965 20.78 -12.47 14.36
N ARG A 966 21.33 -12.42 15.59
CA ARG A 966 22.40 -13.35 16.00
C ARG A 966 21.95 -14.80 15.90
N GLY A 967 20.73 -15.10 16.37
CA GLY A 967 20.13 -16.43 16.22
C GLY A 967 20.04 -16.90 14.78
N LEU A 968 19.69 -16.02 13.83
CA LEU A 968 19.58 -16.36 12.41
C LEU A 968 20.94 -16.67 11.78
N PHE A 969 21.96 -15.83 11.98
CA PHE A 969 23.27 -16.07 11.34
C PHE A 969 24.19 -17.01 12.13
N HIS A 970 23.87 -17.33 13.40
CA HIS A 970 24.65 -18.24 14.24
C HIS A 970 23.90 -19.53 14.64
N SER A 971 22.77 -19.84 14.00
CA SER A 971 22.15 -21.17 14.09
C SER A 971 22.32 -21.92 12.77
N LYS A 972 22.42 -23.25 12.85
CA LYS A 972 22.47 -24.12 11.66
C LYS A 972 21.11 -24.11 10.95
N LEU A 973 21.14 -24.16 9.61
CA LEU A 973 19.96 -24.37 8.76
C LEU A 973 19.36 -25.77 8.99
N LYS A 974 18.04 -25.95 8.80
CA LYS A 974 17.47 -27.32 8.70
C LYS A 974 17.83 -27.91 7.33
N ARG A 975 18.14 -29.21 7.25
CA ARG A 975 18.35 -29.86 5.94
C ARG A 975 17.02 -29.93 5.17
N PRO A 976 17.02 -29.73 3.83
CA PRO A 976 15.88 -30.00 2.97
C PRO A 976 15.70 -31.52 2.76
N ASP A 977 15.41 -32.25 3.84
CA ASP A 977 15.29 -33.71 3.92
C ASP A 977 13.90 -34.24 3.51
N GLY A 978 13.21 -33.54 2.61
CA GLY A 978 11.93 -33.99 2.04
C GLY A 978 10.68 -33.76 2.90
N GLY A 979 10.83 -33.34 4.16
CA GLY A 979 9.72 -33.09 5.09
C GLY A 979 9.73 -31.70 5.75
N LEU A 980 8.57 -31.26 6.22
CA LEU A 980 8.42 -30.08 7.07
C LEU A 980 8.36 -30.48 8.54
N ASN A 981 8.92 -29.63 9.41
CA ASN A 981 8.90 -29.88 10.85
C ASN A 981 7.47 -29.71 11.43
N LYS A 982 7.19 -30.35 12.58
CA LYS A 982 5.85 -30.33 13.21
C LYS A 982 5.35 -28.95 13.63
N GLU A 983 6.22 -27.96 13.78
CA GLU A 983 5.77 -26.59 14.04
C GLU A 983 5.04 -25.98 12.84
N LEU A 984 5.28 -26.49 11.62
CA LEU A 984 4.66 -26.05 10.38
C LEU A 984 3.49 -26.95 9.92
N THR A 985 3.49 -28.23 10.26
CA THR A 985 2.44 -29.17 9.83
C THR A 985 1.37 -29.41 10.90
N GLU A 986 1.73 -29.28 12.18
CA GLU A 986 0.83 -29.58 13.30
C GLU A 986 0.57 -28.37 14.21
N LYS A 987 1.39 -27.32 14.14
CA LYS A 987 1.29 -26.14 15.01
C LYS A 987 1.38 -24.80 14.27
N LEU A 988 1.25 -24.80 12.93
CA LEU A 988 1.27 -23.55 12.18
C LEU A 988 0.16 -22.66 12.71
N PHE A 989 0.56 -21.49 13.22
CA PHE A 989 -0.36 -20.53 13.82
C PHE A 989 -1.21 -21.19 14.95
N LYS A 990 -0.59 -21.97 15.84
CA LYS A 990 -1.28 -22.69 16.94
C LYS A 990 -1.94 -21.78 17.98
N PHE A 991 -1.26 -20.73 18.45
CA PHE A 991 -1.86 -19.75 19.39
C PHE A 991 -2.97 -18.90 18.77
N ALA A 992 -3.31 -19.31 17.56
CA ALA A 992 -3.68 -18.44 16.52
C ALA A 992 -4.89 -19.02 15.75
N HIS A 993 -5.34 -20.20 16.15
CA HIS A 993 -6.49 -20.87 15.59
C HIS A 993 -7.08 -21.83 16.63
N ARG A 994 -8.39 -22.12 16.51
CA ARG A 994 -9.01 -23.30 17.17
C ARG A 994 -8.37 -24.65 16.78
N ILE A 995 -7.73 -24.73 15.60
CA ILE A 995 -7.02 -25.89 15.05
C ILE A 995 -5.81 -25.36 14.29
N ALA A 996 -4.59 -25.71 14.70
CA ALA A 996 -3.40 -25.30 13.96
C ALA A 996 -3.48 -25.71 12.48
N LEU A 997 -3.00 -24.84 11.59
CA LEU A 997 -2.92 -25.11 10.16
C LEU A 997 -1.80 -26.11 9.84
N ASP A 998 -1.73 -26.52 8.57
CA ASP A 998 -0.72 -27.42 8.03
C ASP A 998 -0.12 -26.83 6.75
N LEU A 999 1.12 -26.32 6.82
CA LEU A 999 1.79 -25.65 5.71
C LEU A 999 2.03 -26.58 4.51
N LEU A 1000 2.35 -27.85 4.77
CA LEU A 1000 2.60 -28.83 3.71
C LEU A 1000 1.30 -29.11 2.95
N ALA A 1001 0.21 -29.35 3.68
CA ALA A 1001 -1.11 -29.52 3.08
C ALA A 1001 -1.56 -28.26 2.31
N LEU A 1002 -1.30 -27.06 2.84
CA LEU A 1002 -1.61 -25.80 2.14
C LEU A 1002 -0.83 -25.65 0.84
N ASN A 1003 0.45 -26.05 0.78
CA ASN A 1003 1.26 -25.97 -0.45
C ASN A 1003 0.74 -26.93 -1.53
N ILE A 1004 0.41 -28.16 -1.15
CA ILE A 1004 -0.18 -29.15 -2.06
C ILE A 1004 -1.53 -28.65 -2.60
N GLN A 1005 -2.43 -28.22 -1.70
CA GLN A 1005 -3.76 -27.74 -2.07
C GLN A 1005 -3.67 -26.50 -2.98
N ARG A 1006 -2.74 -25.59 -2.71
CA ARG A 1006 -2.50 -24.40 -3.55
C ARG A 1006 -1.96 -24.76 -4.93
N GLY A 1007 -1.07 -25.74 -5.04
CA GLY A 1007 -0.62 -26.26 -6.33
C GLY A 1007 -1.77 -26.81 -7.18
N ARG A 1008 -2.71 -27.53 -6.55
CA ARG A 1008 -3.94 -28.03 -7.20
C ARG A 1008 -4.90 -26.91 -7.60
N ASP A 1009 -5.08 -25.91 -6.74
CA ASP A 1009 -5.90 -24.71 -7.02
C ASP A 1009 -5.37 -23.91 -8.23
N HIS A 1010 -4.05 -23.81 -8.35
CA HIS A 1010 -3.37 -23.12 -9.44
C HIS A 1010 -3.26 -23.97 -10.72
N GLY A 1011 -3.76 -25.21 -10.69
CA GLY A 1011 -3.73 -26.10 -11.84
C GLY A 1011 -2.31 -26.46 -12.28
N LEU A 1012 -1.37 -26.62 -11.35
CA LEU A 1012 -0.02 -27.07 -11.69
C LEU A 1012 -0.07 -28.53 -12.19
N PRO A 1013 0.54 -28.82 -13.36
CA PRO A 1013 0.76 -30.19 -13.80
C PRO A 1013 1.45 -31.10 -12.76
N PRO A 1014 1.33 -32.43 -12.90
CA PRO A 1014 2.10 -33.39 -12.12
C PRO A 1014 3.61 -33.18 -12.26
N TYR A 1015 4.34 -33.52 -11.20
CA TYR A 1015 5.80 -33.42 -11.11
C TYR A 1015 6.53 -34.01 -12.34
N VAL A 1016 6.11 -35.18 -12.83
CA VAL A 1016 6.77 -35.88 -13.93
C VAL A 1016 6.76 -35.09 -15.24
N LYS A 1017 5.76 -34.22 -15.46
CA LYS A 1017 5.68 -33.37 -16.66
C LYS A 1017 6.76 -32.30 -16.70
N TYR A 1018 7.20 -31.83 -15.53
CA TYR A 1018 8.32 -30.88 -15.47
C TYR A 1018 9.65 -31.57 -15.70
N ARG A 1019 9.83 -32.81 -15.24
CA ARG A 1019 11.01 -33.60 -15.58
C ARG A 1019 11.13 -33.80 -17.08
N GLU A 1020 10.03 -34.16 -17.75
CA GLU A 1020 9.94 -34.25 -19.21
C GLU A 1020 10.28 -32.92 -19.88
N LYS A 1021 9.68 -31.81 -19.42
CA LYS A 1021 9.90 -30.45 -19.95
C LYS A 1021 11.37 -30.02 -19.93
N PHE A 1022 12.12 -30.44 -18.92
CA PHE A 1022 13.54 -30.11 -18.75
C PHE A 1022 14.50 -31.18 -19.28
N GLY A 1023 13.99 -32.23 -19.93
CA GLY A 1023 14.82 -33.32 -20.46
C GLY A 1023 15.56 -34.10 -19.36
N LEU A 1024 15.01 -34.14 -18.15
CA LEU A 1024 15.54 -34.91 -17.03
C LEU A 1024 15.16 -36.38 -17.16
N SER A 1025 15.80 -37.26 -16.37
CA SER A 1025 15.52 -38.71 -16.41
C SER A 1025 14.01 -38.98 -16.28
N PRO A 1026 13.41 -39.73 -17.23
CA PRO A 1026 11.98 -39.96 -17.27
C PRO A 1026 11.54 -40.83 -16.08
N VAL A 1027 10.34 -40.56 -15.57
CA VAL A 1027 9.73 -41.32 -14.47
C VAL A 1027 8.42 -41.91 -14.99
N ARG A 1028 8.41 -43.22 -15.23
CA ARG A 1028 7.24 -43.97 -15.74
C ARG A 1028 6.64 -44.87 -14.66
N SER A 1029 7.40 -45.20 -13.63
CA SER A 1029 7.01 -46.01 -12.48
C SER A 1029 7.68 -45.50 -11.20
N PHE A 1030 7.18 -45.92 -10.03
CA PHE A 1030 7.80 -45.56 -8.74
C PHE A 1030 9.24 -46.08 -8.62
N ARG A 1031 9.59 -47.17 -9.31
CA ARG A 1031 10.96 -47.69 -9.35
C ARG A 1031 11.95 -46.70 -9.94
N ASP A 1032 11.53 -45.90 -10.92
CA ASP A 1032 12.40 -44.91 -11.57
C ASP A 1032 12.82 -43.78 -10.61
N LEU A 1033 12.10 -43.61 -9.49
CA LEU A 1033 12.41 -42.63 -8.47
C LEU A 1033 13.61 -43.02 -7.59
N SER A 1034 14.05 -44.29 -7.61
CA SER A 1034 15.16 -44.79 -6.78
C SER A 1034 16.46 -44.02 -6.96
N GLU A 1035 16.74 -43.58 -8.18
CA GLU A 1035 17.92 -42.78 -8.52
C GLU A 1035 17.69 -41.27 -8.39
N ILE A 1036 16.48 -40.84 -8.05
CA ILE A 1036 16.07 -39.42 -8.08
C ILE A 1036 15.78 -38.91 -6.67
N VAL A 1037 15.13 -39.72 -5.83
CA VAL A 1037 14.67 -39.32 -4.49
C VAL A 1037 15.77 -39.55 -3.46
N GLN A 1038 15.94 -38.58 -2.55
CA GLN A 1038 17.01 -38.58 -1.54
C GLN A 1038 16.89 -39.73 -0.52
N ASP A 1039 15.66 -40.05 -0.09
CA ASP A 1039 15.35 -41.09 0.88
C ASP A 1039 14.49 -42.19 0.22
N PRO A 1040 15.05 -43.39 -0.02
CA PRO A 1040 14.32 -44.48 -0.68
C PRO A 1040 13.03 -44.90 0.04
N SER A 1041 12.93 -44.69 1.37
CA SER A 1041 11.70 -45.01 2.12
C SER A 1041 10.50 -44.15 1.71
N MET A 1042 10.75 -42.99 1.09
CA MET A 1042 9.70 -42.11 0.58
C MET A 1042 9.04 -42.61 -0.69
N ILE A 1043 9.70 -43.48 -1.45
CA ILE A 1043 9.16 -44.02 -2.69
C ILE A 1043 7.95 -44.91 -2.40
N THR A 1044 8.05 -45.75 -1.36
CA THR A 1044 6.94 -46.59 -0.90
C THR A 1044 5.74 -45.75 -0.43
N LEU A 1045 5.99 -44.66 0.30
CA LEU A 1045 4.93 -43.74 0.74
C LEU A 1045 4.29 -42.99 -0.43
N LEU A 1046 5.08 -42.59 -1.44
CA LEU A 1046 4.54 -42.00 -2.66
C LEU A 1046 3.63 -42.99 -3.41
N GLU A 1047 4.04 -44.25 -3.51
CA GLU A 1047 3.25 -45.30 -4.15
C GLU A 1047 1.91 -45.53 -3.42
N GLU A 1048 1.96 -45.63 -2.09
CA GLU A 1048 0.78 -45.82 -1.25
C GLU A 1048 -0.22 -44.65 -1.37
N VAL A 1049 0.26 -43.41 -1.35
CA VAL A 1049 -0.61 -42.22 -1.26
C VAL A 1049 -1.07 -41.71 -2.64
N TYR A 1050 -0.25 -41.85 -3.68
CA TYR A 1050 -0.59 -41.34 -5.02
C TYR A 1050 -1.09 -42.39 -6.01
N GLY A 1051 -0.74 -43.67 -5.82
CA GLY A 1051 -1.08 -44.80 -6.70
C GLY A 1051 -0.43 -44.78 -8.09
N SER A 1052 -0.09 -43.60 -8.62
CA SER A 1052 0.59 -43.40 -9.89
C SER A 1052 1.56 -42.23 -9.82
N VAL A 1053 2.73 -42.35 -10.46
CA VAL A 1053 3.71 -41.25 -10.58
C VAL A 1053 3.16 -40.03 -11.32
N GLU A 1054 2.17 -40.24 -12.20
CA GLU A 1054 1.45 -39.19 -12.92
C GLU A 1054 0.48 -38.39 -12.02
N ASN A 1055 0.33 -38.79 -10.75
CA ASN A 1055 -0.48 -38.06 -9.79
C ASN A 1055 0.33 -37.16 -8.85
N ILE A 1056 1.65 -37.36 -8.75
CA ILE A 1056 2.53 -36.66 -7.79
C ILE A 1056 2.45 -35.15 -8.00
N ASP A 1057 2.07 -34.41 -6.94
CA ASP A 1057 2.03 -32.95 -6.96
C ASP A 1057 3.46 -32.39 -7.13
N LEU A 1058 3.63 -31.34 -7.96
CA LEU A 1058 4.96 -30.74 -8.24
C LEU A 1058 5.74 -30.41 -6.95
N TYR A 1059 5.04 -29.86 -5.94
CA TYR A 1059 5.69 -29.49 -4.68
C TYR A 1059 6.35 -30.70 -4.00
N ILE A 1060 5.61 -31.80 -3.88
CA ILE A 1060 6.11 -33.03 -3.23
C ILE A 1060 7.23 -33.66 -4.04
N GLY A 1061 7.05 -33.82 -5.35
CA GLY A 1061 8.10 -34.39 -6.19
C GLY A 1061 9.40 -33.60 -6.13
N GLY A 1062 9.32 -32.27 -6.19
CA GLY A 1062 10.49 -31.39 -6.18
C GLY A 1062 11.25 -31.34 -4.85
N ILE A 1063 10.57 -31.36 -3.69
CA ILE A 1063 11.26 -31.33 -2.38
C ILE A 1063 11.89 -32.68 -2.01
N LEU A 1064 11.50 -33.77 -2.67
CA LEU A 1064 12.02 -35.12 -2.41
C LEU A 1064 13.24 -35.48 -3.27
N GLU A 1065 13.53 -34.72 -4.31
CA GLU A 1065 14.69 -34.96 -5.15
C GLU A 1065 16.01 -34.83 -4.37
N LYS A 1066 16.97 -35.69 -4.71
CA LYS A 1066 18.35 -35.60 -4.23
C LYS A 1066 19.00 -34.30 -4.72
N TYR A 1067 19.83 -33.71 -3.87
CA TYR A 1067 20.57 -32.48 -4.16
C TYR A 1067 22.07 -32.66 -3.84
N PRO A 1068 22.97 -31.97 -4.56
CA PRO A 1068 24.40 -32.03 -4.27
C PRO A 1068 24.77 -31.21 -3.02
N GLU A 1069 25.92 -31.51 -2.39
CA GLU A 1069 26.36 -30.84 -1.13
C GLU A 1069 26.53 -29.32 -1.24
N ASP A 1070 26.72 -28.79 -2.45
CA ASP A 1070 26.88 -27.37 -2.72
C ASP A 1070 25.56 -26.66 -3.07
N ALA A 1071 24.42 -27.37 -3.10
CA ALA A 1071 23.09 -26.83 -3.35
C ALA A 1071 22.08 -27.22 -2.26
N LEU A 1072 20.84 -26.75 -2.40
CA LEU A 1072 19.74 -27.04 -1.46
C LEU A 1072 18.47 -27.57 -2.14
N ILE A 1073 18.53 -27.81 -3.44
CA ILE A 1073 17.38 -28.23 -4.26
C ILE A 1073 17.82 -29.26 -5.30
N GLY A 1074 16.88 -30.14 -5.66
CA GLY A 1074 17.07 -31.09 -6.75
C GLY A 1074 16.87 -30.48 -8.14
N ASP A 1075 17.12 -31.28 -9.16
CA ASP A 1075 17.17 -30.86 -10.56
C ASP A 1075 15.88 -30.21 -11.10
N THR A 1076 14.69 -30.66 -10.73
CA THR A 1076 13.44 -30.06 -11.24
C THR A 1076 13.27 -28.63 -10.72
N PHE A 1077 13.40 -28.44 -9.41
CA PHE A 1077 13.33 -27.10 -8.81
C PHE A 1077 14.51 -26.23 -9.22
N LEU A 1078 15.70 -26.82 -9.42
CA LEU A 1078 16.87 -26.14 -9.96
C LEU A 1078 16.56 -25.46 -11.30
N HIS A 1079 15.95 -26.18 -12.25
CA HIS A 1079 15.63 -25.62 -13.56
C HIS A 1079 14.57 -24.52 -13.47
N ILE A 1080 13.56 -24.67 -12.61
CA ILE A 1080 12.51 -23.64 -12.41
C ILE A 1080 13.11 -22.37 -11.79
N LEU A 1081 13.96 -22.51 -10.76
CA LEU A 1081 14.62 -21.37 -10.13
C LEU A 1081 15.60 -20.68 -11.09
N VAL A 1082 16.43 -21.45 -11.79
CA VAL A 1082 17.38 -20.89 -12.77
C VAL A 1082 16.65 -20.15 -13.89
N ASP A 1083 15.55 -20.71 -14.43
CA ASP A 1083 14.72 -20.02 -15.42
C ASP A 1083 14.22 -18.67 -14.89
N GLN A 1084 13.59 -18.68 -13.71
CA GLN A 1084 13.00 -17.46 -13.16
C GLN A 1084 14.07 -16.39 -12.86
N PHE A 1085 15.14 -16.73 -12.13
CA PHE A 1085 16.20 -15.77 -11.80
C PHE A 1085 16.93 -15.28 -13.07
N LYS A 1086 17.10 -16.13 -14.09
CA LYS A 1086 17.65 -15.68 -15.36
C LYS A 1086 16.75 -14.63 -16.04
N ARG A 1087 15.44 -14.86 -16.08
CA ARG A 1087 14.48 -13.91 -16.65
C ARG A 1087 14.40 -12.60 -15.85
N LEU A 1088 14.47 -12.68 -14.53
CA LEU A 1088 14.53 -11.50 -13.65
C LEU A 1088 15.80 -10.68 -13.82
N ARG A 1089 16.93 -11.31 -14.15
CA ARG A 1089 18.19 -10.60 -14.42
C ARG A 1089 18.24 -10.04 -15.84
N ASP A 1090 17.98 -10.89 -16.83
CA ASP A 1090 18.20 -10.56 -18.24
C ASP A 1090 17.08 -9.67 -18.79
N GLY A 1091 15.86 -9.77 -18.24
CA GLY A 1091 14.71 -8.95 -18.62
C GLY A 1091 14.58 -7.63 -17.86
N ASP A 1092 15.49 -7.31 -16.94
CA ASP A 1092 15.42 -6.11 -16.11
C ASP A 1092 16.27 -4.97 -16.68
N ARG A 1093 15.62 -3.91 -17.18
CA ARG A 1093 16.31 -2.72 -17.70
C ARG A 1093 17.07 -1.96 -16.61
N PHE A 1094 16.68 -2.15 -15.36
CA PHE A 1094 17.30 -1.52 -14.20
C PHE A 1094 18.17 -2.50 -13.39
N TRP A 1095 18.57 -3.63 -14.00
CA TRP A 1095 19.55 -4.54 -13.43
C TRP A 1095 20.82 -3.78 -13.03
N TYR A 1096 21.30 -3.97 -11.80
CA TYR A 1096 22.33 -3.11 -11.23
C TYR A 1096 23.68 -3.13 -11.99
N GLU A 1097 23.99 -4.21 -12.73
CA GLU A 1097 25.22 -4.30 -13.55
C GLU A 1097 25.01 -3.80 -15.00
N LYS A 1098 23.79 -3.39 -15.40
CA LYS A 1098 23.55 -2.82 -16.74
C LYS A 1098 24.23 -1.46 -16.84
N GLU A 1099 24.98 -1.26 -17.91
CA GLU A 1099 25.56 0.04 -18.26
C GLU A 1099 24.47 1.14 -18.33
N GLY A 1100 24.78 2.28 -17.73
CA GLY A 1100 23.87 3.43 -17.61
C GLY A 1100 22.99 3.42 -16.34
N VAL A 1101 22.85 2.29 -15.65
CA VAL A 1101 22.09 2.26 -14.38
C VAL A 1101 22.89 2.89 -13.25
N PHE A 1102 24.15 2.49 -13.08
CA PHE A 1102 25.11 3.12 -12.17
C PHE A 1102 26.41 3.44 -12.91
N THR A 1103 27.15 4.44 -12.43
CA THR A 1103 28.53 4.66 -12.91
C THR A 1103 29.43 3.51 -12.47
N LYS A 1104 30.61 3.35 -13.09
CA LYS A 1104 31.57 2.29 -12.72
C LYS A 1104 32.00 2.40 -11.25
N ASP A 1105 32.21 3.62 -10.76
CA ASP A 1105 32.61 3.87 -9.37
C ASP A 1105 31.46 3.56 -8.40
N GLN A 1106 30.23 3.96 -8.75
CA GLN A 1106 29.03 3.62 -7.98
C GLN A 1106 28.83 2.10 -7.91
N LEU A 1107 28.95 1.41 -9.04
CA LEU A 1107 28.83 -0.05 -9.12
C LEU A 1107 29.88 -0.75 -8.26
N ALA A 1108 31.14 -0.29 -8.29
CA ALA A 1108 32.20 -0.83 -7.45
C ALA A 1108 31.87 -0.70 -5.95
N GLN A 1109 31.26 0.41 -5.54
CA GLN A 1109 30.80 0.59 -4.15
C GLN A 1109 29.64 -0.34 -3.79
N ILE A 1110 28.65 -0.50 -4.67
CA ILE A 1110 27.54 -1.47 -4.47
C ILE A 1110 28.09 -2.89 -4.28
N GLN A 1111 29.07 -3.28 -5.09
CA GLN A 1111 29.68 -4.63 -5.06
C GLN A 1111 30.54 -4.91 -3.82
N LEU A 1112 30.84 -3.90 -3.00
CA LEU A 1112 31.47 -4.09 -1.69
C LEU A 1112 30.47 -4.47 -0.59
N THR A 1113 29.18 -4.24 -0.81
CA THR A 1113 28.17 -4.43 0.22
C THR A 1113 27.78 -5.88 0.37
N THR A 1114 27.76 -6.35 1.62
CA THR A 1114 27.32 -7.69 2.00
C THR A 1114 26.16 -7.60 2.99
N LEU A 1115 25.39 -8.69 3.14
CA LEU A 1115 24.33 -8.73 4.15
C LEU A 1115 24.89 -8.57 5.58
N ASP A 1116 26.07 -9.12 5.86
CA ASP A 1116 26.79 -8.91 7.12
C ASP A 1116 27.15 -7.43 7.36
N GLY A 1117 27.56 -6.70 6.32
CA GLY A 1117 27.77 -5.25 6.38
C GLY A 1117 26.49 -4.48 6.71
N ILE A 1118 25.36 -4.82 6.06
CA ILE A 1118 24.06 -4.21 6.37
C ILE A 1118 23.65 -4.47 7.83
N ILE A 1119 23.86 -5.69 8.33
CA ILE A 1119 23.59 -6.03 9.74
C ILE A 1119 24.49 -5.21 10.69
N CYS A 1120 25.78 -5.05 10.38
CA CYS A 1120 26.70 -4.24 11.17
C CYS A 1120 26.28 -2.76 11.25
N GLU A 1121 25.78 -2.19 10.16
CA GLU A 1121 25.35 -0.78 10.11
C GLU A 1121 23.98 -0.57 10.80
N ASN A 1122 23.06 -1.54 10.69
CA ASN A 1122 21.65 -1.33 10.98
C ASN A 1122 21.08 -2.10 12.18
N SER A 1123 21.82 -3.06 12.77
CA SER A 1123 21.47 -3.70 14.04
C SER A 1123 21.50 -2.71 15.21
N ASP A 1124 20.97 -3.06 16.38
CA ASP A 1124 21.02 -2.17 17.55
C ASP A 1124 22.46 -2.07 18.08
N ASN A 1125 23.11 -3.21 18.35
CA ASN A 1125 24.43 -3.29 18.98
C ASN A 1125 25.27 -4.53 18.56
N ILE A 1126 25.06 -5.10 17.37
CA ILE A 1126 25.89 -6.23 16.90
C ILE A 1126 27.27 -5.70 16.48
N LYS A 1127 28.31 -6.16 17.20
CA LYS A 1127 29.72 -5.80 16.94
C LYS A 1127 30.48 -6.86 16.17
N ASN A 1128 29.98 -8.09 16.15
CA ASN A 1128 30.63 -9.25 15.59
C ASN A 1128 29.62 -10.01 14.72
N VAL A 1129 30.03 -10.33 13.51
CA VAL A 1129 29.25 -11.11 12.53
C VAL A 1129 30.11 -12.24 11.99
N THR A 1130 29.53 -13.29 11.40
CA THR A 1130 30.35 -14.24 10.63
C THR A 1130 30.81 -13.57 9.33
N LYS A 1131 31.93 -14.03 8.76
CA LYS A 1131 32.47 -13.48 7.49
C LYS A 1131 31.47 -13.53 6.32
N ASP A 1132 30.58 -14.51 6.35
CA ASP A 1132 29.42 -14.62 5.47
C ASP A 1132 28.26 -15.10 6.34
N VAL A 1133 27.26 -14.25 6.54
CA VAL A 1133 26.13 -14.54 7.42
C VAL A 1133 25.26 -15.70 6.95
N PHE A 1134 25.41 -16.18 5.71
CA PHE A 1134 24.76 -17.38 5.20
C PHE A 1134 25.51 -18.68 5.52
N ILE A 1135 26.76 -18.59 5.98
CA ILE A 1135 27.60 -19.74 6.33
C ILE A 1135 27.64 -19.84 7.85
N PHE A 1136 27.32 -21.04 8.36
CA PHE A 1136 27.47 -21.32 9.77
C PHE A 1136 28.96 -21.36 10.13
N SER A 1137 29.38 -20.51 11.06
CA SER A 1137 30.75 -20.42 11.53
C SER A 1137 30.80 -19.99 12.99
N LYS A 1138 31.81 -20.50 13.70
CA LYS A 1138 32.19 -20.03 15.05
C LYS A 1138 33.25 -18.93 15.01
N ASN A 1139 33.77 -18.62 13.82
CA ASN A 1139 34.74 -17.55 13.61
C ASN A 1139 33.99 -16.27 13.27
N PHE A 1140 34.19 -15.25 14.10
CA PHE A 1140 33.57 -13.94 13.95
C PHE A 1140 34.56 -12.90 13.43
N THR A 1141 34.02 -11.96 12.68
CA THR A 1141 34.67 -10.76 12.17
C THR A 1141 34.09 -9.56 12.92
N ASP A 1142 34.96 -8.70 13.44
CA ASP A 1142 34.54 -7.41 14.02
C ASP A 1142 33.92 -6.54 12.91
N CYS A 1143 32.76 -5.95 13.16
CA CYS A 1143 32.05 -5.07 12.24
C CYS A 1143 32.90 -3.89 11.73
N LYS A 1144 33.93 -3.48 12.45
CA LYS A 1144 34.91 -2.47 12.00
C LYS A 1144 35.78 -2.95 10.85
N ALA A 1145 35.99 -4.27 10.72
CA ALA A 1145 36.76 -4.89 9.66
C ALA A 1145 35.91 -5.27 8.43
N VAL A 1146 34.58 -5.19 8.54
CA VAL A 1146 33.67 -5.41 7.40
C VAL A 1146 33.72 -4.18 6.48
N PRO A 1147 34.01 -4.34 5.17
CA PRO A 1147 34.05 -3.22 4.24
C PRO A 1147 32.75 -2.43 4.22
N LYS A 1148 32.88 -1.10 4.14
CA LYS A 1148 31.73 -0.18 4.09
C LYS A 1148 31.68 0.51 2.74
N MET A 1149 30.47 0.61 2.20
CA MET A 1149 30.23 1.36 0.99
C MET A 1149 30.50 2.86 1.20
N SER A 1150 31.26 3.48 0.30
CA SER A 1150 31.41 4.93 0.23
C SER A 1150 30.33 5.53 -0.68
N PHE A 1151 29.77 6.67 -0.27
CA PHE A 1151 28.78 7.42 -1.05
C PHE A 1151 29.38 8.58 -1.85
N GLU A 1152 30.70 8.81 -1.77
CA GLU A 1152 31.37 9.86 -2.54
C GLU A 1152 31.11 9.77 -4.06
N PRO A 1153 30.99 8.59 -4.69
CA PRO A 1153 30.63 8.50 -6.12
C PRO A 1153 29.21 9.00 -6.47
N TRP A 1154 28.37 9.34 -5.48
CA TRP A 1154 27.07 9.98 -5.66
C TRP A 1154 27.09 11.49 -5.39
N ALA A 1155 28.24 12.06 -5.01
CA ALA A 1155 28.35 13.49 -4.77
C ALA A 1155 28.34 14.28 -6.09
N GLU A 1156 27.45 15.27 -6.20
CA GLU A 1156 27.42 16.21 -7.31
C GLU A 1156 28.30 17.43 -6.96
N CYS A 1157 29.45 17.59 -7.63
CA CYS A 1157 30.39 18.67 -7.35
C CYS A 1157 29.72 20.05 -7.47
N CYS A 1158 29.65 20.80 -6.36
CA CYS A 1158 29.63 22.26 -6.42
C CYS A 1158 31.08 22.75 -6.42
N THR A 1159 31.40 23.75 -7.24
CA THR A 1159 32.72 24.40 -7.30
C THR A 1159 33.21 24.94 -5.95
N ASP A 1160 32.30 25.11 -4.98
CA ASP A 1160 32.57 25.58 -3.62
C ASP A 1160 32.70 24.47 -2.55
N CYS A 1161 32.63 23.19 -2.92
CA CYS A 1161 32.79 22.07 -1.98
C CYS A 1161 34.20 21.95 -1.38
N LYS A 1162 35.18 22.75 -1.82
CA LYS A 1162 36.52 22.80 -1.21
C LYS A 1162 36.50 23.25 0.26
N ASN A 1163 35.45 23.93 0.71
CA ASN A 1163 35.30 24.35 2.12
C ASN A 1163 34.50 23.36 2.99
N ALA A 1164 33.83 22.37 2.40
CA ALA A 1164 33.14 21.31 3.17
C ALA A 1164 34.11 20.22 3.67
N GLY A 1165 35.35 20.20 3.16
CA GLY A 1165 36.40 19.25 3.54
C GLY A 1165 37.06 19.50 4.91
N GLN A 1166 36.68 20.55 5.66
CA GLN A 1166 37.29 20.84 6.97
C GLN A 1166 36.62 20.15 8.17
N PHE A 1167 35.57 19.34 7.97
CA PHE A 1167 34.93 18.57 9.05
C PHE A 1167 35.26 17.07 9.08
N PHE A 1168 36.23 16.59 8.29
CA PHE A 1168 36.67 15.20 8.32
C PHE A 1168 38.19 15.05 8.17
N VAL A 1169 38.96 15.35 9.22
CA VAL A 1169 40.13 14.53 9.64
C VAL A 1169 40.34 14.74 11.14
N GLN A 1170 39.92 13.78 11.96
CA GLN A 1170 40.72 13.28 13.09
C GLN A 1170 40.02 12.07 13.72
N THR A 1171 40.26 10.90 13.12
CA THR A 1171 40.47 9.67 13.90
C THR A 1171 41.39 8.77 13.09
N THR A 1172 42.65 8.66 13.50
CA THR A 1172 43.38 7.38 13.55
C THR A 1172 44.62 7.57 14.41
N ASP A 1173 44.67 6.80 15.49
CA ASP A 1173 45.80 6.64 16.39
C ASP A 1173 47.07 6.22 15.66
N LYS A 1174 48.25 6.69 16.12
CA LYS A 1174 49.18 5.86 16.92
C LYS A 1174 50.50 6.57 17.23
N TYR A 1175 50.85 6.49 18.52
CA TYR A 1175 52.22 6.47 19.01
C TYR A 1175 53.08 5.45 18.25
N SER A 1176 54.24 5.87 17.75
CA SER A 1176 55.47 5.07 17.75
C SER A 1176 56.70 5.95 17.47
N THR A 1177 57.57 6.00 18.46
CA THR A 1177 58.88 6.65 18.52
C THR A 1177 59.89 6.14 17.46
N LYS A 1178 60.71 7.04 16.88
CA LYS A 1178 62.20 7.08 16.96
C LYS A 1178 62.83 8.01 15.90
N SER A 1179 63.58 9.03 16.37
CA SER A 1179 64.95 9.46 15.95
C SER A 1179 65.30 9.48 14.44
N ARG A 1180 65.84 10.54 13.79
CA ARG A 1180 66.99 11.40 14.18
C ARG A 1180 67.22 12.53 13.13
N ARG A 1181 67.49 13.76 13.59
CA ARG A 1181 68.43 14.84 13.12
C ARG A 1181 68.75 14.95 11.60
N LYS A 1182 68.71 16.12 10.93
CA LYS A 1182 69.64 17.29 11.08
C LYS A 1182 69.27 18.45 10.11
N ARG A 1183 69.36 19.70 10.63
CA ARG A 1183 69.90 20.99 10.07
C ARG A 1183 69.42 21.50 8.69
N SER A 1184 69.18 22.80 8.45
CA SER A 1184 69.44 24.05 9.20
C SER A 1184 68.65 25.25 8.60
N THR A 1185 68.47 26.30 9.42
CA THR A 1185 68.50 27.78 9.13
C THR A 1185 67.47 28.33 8.11
N ASP A 1186 66.59 29.29 8.43
CA ASP A 1186 66.85 30.57 9.10
C ASP A 1186 65.61 31.16 9.80
N THR A 1187 65.92 32.03 10.75
CA THR A 1187 65.12 32.83 11.69
C THR A 1187 64.19 33.87 11.05
N VAL A 1188 63.06 34.19 11.71
CA VAL A 1188 62.68 35.52 12.24
C VAL A 1188 61.51 35.33 13.23
N ASN A 1189 61.60 35.99 14.38
CA ASN A 1189 60.63 36.02 15.49
C ASN A 1189 59.35 36.78 15.13
N ASP A 1190 58.22 36.32 15.69
CA ASP A 1190 57.19 37.15 16.34
C ASP A 1190 56.24 36.21 17.11
N ASP A 1191 56.54 35.96 18.39
CA ASP A 1191 55.74 35.22 19.36
C ASP A 1191 55.33 36.20 20.48
N GLU A 1192 54.08 36.66 20.46
CA GLU A 1192 53.33 37.14 21.63
C GLU A 1192 51.87 37.42 21.22
N ASP A 1193 51.03 36.38 21.02
CA ASP A 1193 49.55 36.54 21.14
C ASP A 1193 48.68 35.25 21.23
N VAL A 1194 49.23 34.07 21.52
CA VAL A 1194 48.44 32.80 21.45
C VAL A 1194 48.23 32.09 22.80
N MET A 1195 48.70 32.64 23.93
CA MET A 1195 48.52 31.98 25.24
C MET A 1195 47.31 32.45 26.08
N GLU A 1196 46.53 33.45 25.65
CA GLU A 1196 45.38 33.93 26.43
C GLU A 1196 44.02 33.35 25.99
N THR A 1197 43.93 32.73 24.81
CA THR A 1197 42.65 32.28 24.23
C THR A 1197 42.27 30.83 24.55
N VAL A 1198 43.23 29.97 24.91
CA VAL A 1198 42.96 28.55 25.23
C VAL A 1198 42.42 28.39 26.66
N ASP A 1199 42.90 29.22 27.59
CA ASP A 1199 42.56 29.15 29.02
C ASP A 1199 41.14 29.70 29.36
N LEU A 1200 40.53 30.42 28.41
CA LEU A 1200 39.16 30.95 28.47
C LEU A 1200 38.11 29.98 27.89
N VAL A 1201 38.52 29.07 27.00
CA VAL A 1201 37.61 28.09 26.38
C VAL A 1201 37.40 26.88 27.30
N ASP A 1202 38.47 26.40 27.95
CA ASP A 1202 38.38 25.27 28.90
C ASP A 1202 37.54 25.62 30.15
N ARG A 1203 37.66 26.85 30.67
CA ARG A 1203 36.80 27.34 31.77
C ARG A 1203 35.32 27.49 31.38
N ARG A 1204 35.01 27.67 30.10
CA ARG A 1204 33.62 27.73 29.59
C ARG A 1204 33.00 26.34 29.41
N ILE A 1205 33.81 25.35 29.05
CA ILE A 1205 33.37 23.96 28.89
C ILE A 1205 33.08 23.33 30.26
N GLU A 1206 33.95 23.52 31.25
CA GLU A 1206 33.69 23.03 32.63
C GLU A 1206 32.43 23.65 33.25
N GLY A 1207 32.16 24.94 32.99
CA GLY A 1207 30.94 25.61 33.43
C GLY A 1207 29.66 25.06 32.77
N MET A 1208 29.72 24.67 31.50
CA MET A 1208 28.59 24.06 30.79
C MET A 1208 28.31 22.63 31.25
N GLU A 1209 29.34 21.85 31.57
CA GLU A 1209 29.17 20.48 32.09
C GLU A 1209 28.56 20.47 33.50
N MET A 1210 28.96 21.40 34.36
CA MET A 1210 28.35 21.59 35.68
C MET A 1210 26.86 21.97 35.58
N ALA A 1211 26.51 22.91 34.70
CA ALA A 1211 25.13 23.34 34.48
C ALA A 1211 24.25 22.21 33.92
N MET A 1212 24.79 21.39 33.01
CA MET A 1212 24.09 20.21 32.49
C MET A 1212 23.85 19.13 33.55
N SER A 1213 24.81 18.94 34.47
CA SER A 1213 24.67 17.99 35.58
C SER A 1213 23.59 18.44 36.57
N GLU A 1214 23.53 19.73 36.89
CA GLU A 1214 22.51 20.31 37.76
C GLU A 1214 21.10 20.23 37.13
N MET A 1215 21.00 20.48 35.82
CA MET A 1215 19.74 20.34 35.08
C MET A 1215 19.25 18.88 35.05
N LYS A 1216 20.15 17.91 34.85
CA LYS A 1216 19.81 16.47 34.93
C LYS A 1216 19.33 16.07 36.32
N MET A 1217 19.89 16.63 37.40
CA MET A 1217 19.40 16.40 38.76
C MET A 1217 18.01 17.00 39.00
N ARG A 1218 17.74 18.22 38.51
CA ARG A 1218 16.41 18.86 38.63
C ARG A 1218 15.33 18.11 37.86
N VAL A 1219 15.64 17.62 36.66
CA VAL A 1219 14.70 16.79 35.87
C VAL A 1219 14.40 15.46 36.57
N ARG A 1220 15.40 14.79 37.14
CA ARG A 1220 15.19 13.57 37.95
C ARG A 1220 14.34 13.83 39.19
N SER A 1221 14.50 15.00 39.83
CA SER A 1221 13.69 15.42 40.98
C SER A 1221 12.22 15.68 40.60
N MET A 1222 11.99 16.38 39.47
CA MET A 1222 10.64 16.59 38.93
C MET A 1222 9.96 15.28 38.55
N TYR A 1223 10.69 14.35 37.92
CA TYR A 1223 10.14 13.06 37.53
C TYR A 1223 9.72 12.21 38.75
N ARG A 1224 10.49 12.26 39.84
CA ARG A 1224 10.08 11.62 41.12
C ARG A 1224 8.86 12.29 41.74
N LYS A 1225 8.74 13.62 41.67
CA LYS A 1225 7.55 14.33 42.15
C LYS A 1225 6.31 13.98 41.31
N TYR A 1226 6.46 13.86 40.00
CA TYR A 1226 5.40 13.45 39.08
C TYR A 1226 4.93 12.02 39.36
N GLN A 1227 5.85 11.06 39.52
CA GLN A 1227 5.48 9.67 39.87
C GLN A 1227 4.79 9.57 41.23
N ASN A 1228 5.17 10.40 42.21
CA ASN A 1228 4.47 10.46 43.51
C ASN A 1228 3.08 11.09 43.41
N LEU A 1229 2.88 12.06 42.51
CA LEU A 1229 1.57 12.66 42.26
C LEU A 1229 0.65 11.66 41.54
N GLU A 1230 1.18 10.91 40.58
CA GLU A 1230 0.45 9.86 39.86
C GLU A 1230 0.05 8.71 40.80
N LYS A 1231 0.91 8.31 41.73
CA LYS A 1231 0.56 7.33 42.78
C LYS A 1231 -0.51 7.83 43.76
N ARG A 1232 -0.59 9.14 44.01
CA ARG A 1232 -1.64 9.74 44.86
C ARG A 1232 -2.97 9.83 44.11
N LEU A 1233 -2.94 10.16 42.82
CA LEU A 1233 -4.13 10.19 41.96
C LEU A 1233 -4.73 8.82 41.65
N ARG A 1234 -3.93 7.74 41.71
CA ARG A 1234 -4.44 6.36 41.61
C ARG A 1234 -4.98 5.79 42.93
N ARG A 1235 -4.75 6.48 44.06
CA ARG A 1235 -5.24 6.09 45.40
C ARG A 1235 -6.47 6.90 45.84
N ALA A 1236 -6.66 8.09 45.29
CA ALA A 1236 -7.93 8.82 45.33
C ALA A 1236 -8.85 8.28 44.24
#